data_AF-A0AAD1X3K5-F1
#
_entry.id   AF-A0AAD1X3K5-F1
#
_cell.length_a   1.000
_cell.length_b   1.000
_cell.length_c   1.000
_cell.angle_alpha   90.00
_cell.angle_beta   90.00
_cell.angle_gamma   90.00
#
_symmetry.space_group_name_H-M   'P 1'
#
loop_
_entity.id
_entity.type
_entity.pdbx_description
1 polymer ?
#
loop_
_entity_poly.entity_id
_entity_poly.type
_entity_poly.pdbx_seq_one_letter_code
_entity_poly.pdbx_strand_id
1 'polypeptide(L)'
;MSQQVDQVVEEYKNYDIDGLRRELQDELGQEINNLKRNQESHIGELTKKVDGYERLQGEHKDLQKENNHGHENRKTVLVHIQEENIKFDKFAQDASEEKAKLRDDLANKEHPLRQLQDQIAVLGLDNKNLQLIIDTEAALREAKANAETNAVRFVNTDLKDQVQRIENDIVDEKNKKDEAKRIFDELQAKNKDAQKVFEDLLSEAEKKRDDVQQNLAELKKVLGDKRAANQKLQVQVEENESGIIKFREEITQLNNDINTLRNSSENSIKNLEDERERNERIINDLRGKLSDADHDHSKLKILIAKTRNEIEYLNSEKSKHQSQNYQKRIDDFLKSITDSENKSQNLSEELSKLNAEWQERLLKTTRETEEVIKKNEHEDHVRRIQLLLTLLEEKNAELEELKNRKNEIERQLSSESSDAKDARIQGLQKELEEINRKLQEALGEKNQLYDDLVSNTRELLAINDTIQKNAQEIARLTQELSILRKELEQKEKIIYDLRIILEEKRREIEELEVTLKERELEAERLRQLIAEKDAQIRELEEQVAAMNAKPPTPEPVEEEPPEVPQIEITDDVDAMLAQYINIAGCPVPIKRLGGGYYMFGTKKIYAKILNGQLVVRVGGGYMNIEEFIKCYADQELIKVNKRRQQGLDIFTGKPVVADDAGKSPKGRRSPKGSRSPGGKIAGTNCPTSLTANDIKKYKEN
;
A
#
# COMPACT_ATOMS: atom_id res chain seq x y z
N MET A 1 54.21 2.24 -59.65
CA MET A 1 53.45 2.58 -58.42
C MET A 1 52.78 3.96 -58.50
N SER A 2 53.46 5.06 -58.88
CA SER A 2 52.79 6.38 -58.98
C SER A 2 51.60 6.40 -59.96
N GLN A 3 51.73 5.83 -61.16
CA GLN A 3 50.64 5.80 -62.14
C GLN A 3 49.42 4.97 -61.72
N GLN A 4 49.60 3.94 -60.89
CA GLN A 4 48.48 3.15 -60.36
C GLN A 4 47.76 3.89 -59.23
N VAL A 5 48.47 4.69 -58.44
CA VAL A 5 47.87 5.55 -57.41
C VAL A 5 47.06 6.66 -58.06
N ASP A 6 47.57 7.26 -59.14
CA ASP A 6 46.86 8.32 -59.84
C ASP A 6 45.58 7.82 -60.53
N GLN A 7 45.59 6.59 -61.09
CA GLN A 7 44.38 5.95 -61.62
C GLN A 7 43.33 5.67 -60.55
N VAL A 8 43.74 5.16 -59.38
CA VAL A 8 42.80 4.89 -58.27
C VAL A 8 42.22 6.19 -57.70
N VAL A 9 43.00 7.28 -57.67
CA VAL A 9 42.52 8.59 -57.22
C VAL A 9 41.53 9.22 -58.22
N GLU A 10 41.75 9.05 -59.53
CA GLU A 10 40.78 9.43 -60.57
C GLU A 10 39.48 8.62 -60.47
N GLU A 11 39.58 7.30 -60.29
CA GLU A 11 38.41 6.44 -60.07
C GLU A 11 37.63 6.82 -58.80
N TYR A 12 38.33 7.18 -57.71
CA TYR A 12 37.68 7.64 -56.48
C TYR A 12 37.04 9.03 -56.61
N LYS A 13 37.62 9.93 -57.42
CA LYS A 13 37.04 11.26 -57.70
C LYS A 13 35.79 11.18 -58.57
N ASN A 14 35.73 10.19 -59.45
CA ASN A 14 34.58 9.95 -60.33
C ASN A 14 33.52 9.04 -59.70
N TYR A 15 33.75 8.54 -58.48
CA TYR A 15 32.78 7.72 -57.75
C TYR A 15 31.65 8.62 -57.21
N ASP A 16 30.44 8.45 -57.76
CA ASP A 16 29.25 9.23 -57.39
C ASP A 16 28.72 8.77 -56.02
N ILE A 17 29.38 9.24 -54.97
CA ILE A 17 28.99 9.01 -53.58
C ILE A 17 27.57 9.53 -53.31
N ASP A 18 27.14 10.58 -54.00
CA ASP A 18 25.79 11.14 -53.86
C ASP A 18 24.72 10.29 -54.57
N GLY A 19 25.10 9.56 -55.63
CA GLY A 19 24.29 8.53 -56.27
C GLY A 19 24.10 7.32 -55.36
N LEU A 20 25.19 6.76 -54.82
CA LEU A 20 25.15 5.64 -53.88
C LEU A 20 24.35 5.99 -52.61
N ARG A 21 24.49 7.23 -52.11
CA ARG A 21 23.72 7.71 -50.96
C ARG A 21 22.23 7.81 -51.25
N ARG A 22 21.84 8.22 -52.46
CA ARG A 22 20.43 8.25 -52.88
C ARG A 22 19.87 6.84 -53.02
N GLU A 23 20.60 5.92 -53.64
CA GLU A 23 20.18 4.51 -53.74
C GLU A 23 20.00 3.87 -52.36
N LEU A 24 20.95 4.07 -51.44
CA LEU A 24 20.82 3.59 -50.05
C LEU A 24 19.65 4.23 -49.31
N GLN A 25 19.36 5.52 -49.54
CA GLN A 25 18.20 6.19 -48.93
C GLN A 25 16.87 5.67 -49.50
N ASP A 26 16.82 5.39 -50.80
CA ASP A 26 15.64 4.85 -51.46
C ASP A 26 15.38 3.40 -51.03
N GLU A 27 16.42 2.56 -50.94
CA GLU A 27 16.31 1.20 -50.40
C GLU A 27 15.86 1.20 -48.94
N LEU A 28 16.47 2.04 -48.09
CA LEU A 28 16.06 2.18 -46.69
C LEU A 28 14.62 2.70 -46.58
N GLY A 29 14.22 3.62 -47.46
CA GLY A 29 12.85 4.12 -47.54
C GLY A 29 11.85 3.03 -47.93
N GLN A 30 12.20 2.15 -48.87
CA GLN A 30 11.39 1.00 -49.24
C GLN A 30 11.28 -0.02 -48.11
N GLU A 31 12.38 -0.33 -47.42
CA GLU A 31 12.35 -1.22 -46.25
C GLU A 31 11.50 -0.67 -45.11
N ILE A 32 11.61 0.62 -44.80
CA ILE A 32 10.78 1.29 -43.79
C ILE A 32 9.29 1.19 -44.16
N ASN A 33 8.95 1.41 -45.43
CA ASN A 33 7.56 1.31 -45.90
C ASN A 33 7.02 -0.13 -45.84
N ASN A 34 7.85 -1.13 -46.15
CA ASN A 34 7.50 -2.54 -46.01
C ASN A 34 7.29 -2.93 -44.54
N LEU A 35 8.16 -2.44 -43.64
CA LEU A 35 8.02 -2.63 -42.20
C LEU A 35 6.74 -2.01 -41.65
N LYS A 36 6.39 -0.79 -42.09
CA LYS A 36 5.13 -0.14 -41.72
C LYS A 36 3.91 -0.94 -42.16
N ARG A 37 3.88 -1.40 -43.42
CA ARG A 37 2.76 -2.24 -43.92
C ARG A 37 2.63 -3.55 -43.14
N ASN A 38 3.75 -4.17 -42.78
CA ASN A 38 3.74 -5.40 -41.97
C ASN A 38 3.24 -5.13 -40.55
N GLN A 39 3.63 -4.00 -39.93
CA GLN A 39 3.10 -3.59 -38.64
C GLN A 39 1.59 -3.30 -38.70
N GLU A 40 1.13 -2.57 -39.71
CA GLU A 40 -0.30 -2.29 -39.91
C GLU A 40 -1.11 -3.57 -40.12
N SER A 41 -0.58 -4.54 -40.87
CA SER A 41 -1.21 -5.86 -41.03
C SER A 41 -1.30 -6.62 -39.70
N HIS A 42 -0.23 -6.60 -38.89
CA HIS A 42 -0.22 -7.28 -37.60
C HIS A 42 -1.14 -6.63 -36.58
N ILE A 43 -1.22 -5.29 -36.58
CA ILE A 43 -2.19 -4.54 -35.79
C ILE A 43 -3.61 -4.92 -36.21
N GLY A 44 -3.90 -4.98 -37.51
CA GLY A 44 -5.21 -5.39 -38.01
C GLY A 44 -5.61 -6.82 -37.59
N GLU A 45 -4.66 -7.76 -37.53
CA GLU A 45 -4.92 -9.12 -37.01
C GLU A 45 -5.17 -9.14 -35.50
N LEU A 46 -4.43 -8.33 -34.73
CA LEU A 46 -4.63 -8.20 -33.29
C LEU A 46 -5.99 -7.58 -32.97
N THR A 47 -6.39 -6.52 -33.69
CA THR A 47 -7.71 -5.92 -33.53
C THR A 47 -8.83 -6.93 -33.79
N LYS A 48 -8.74 -7.72 -34.87
CA LYS A 48 -9.72 -8.80 -35.13
C LYS A 48 -9.79 -9.85 -34.04
N LYS A 49 -8.66 -10.17 -33.39
CA LYS A 49 -8.65 -11.09 -32.24
C LYS A 49 -9.30 -10.48 -31.02
N VAL A 50 -9.05 -9.20 -30.74
CA VAL A 50 -9.70 -8.46 -29.64
C VAL A 50 -11.21 -8.40 -29.85
N ASP A 51 -11.67 -8.03 -31.05
CA ASP A 51 -13.10 -8.03 -31.40
C ASP A 51 -13.75 -9.42 -31.23
N GLY A 52 -12.99 -10.49 -31.52
CA GLY A 52 -13.42 -11.86 -31.29
C GLY A 52 -13.56 -12.22 -29.81
N TYR A 53 -12.63 -11.76 -28.95
CA TYR A 53 -12.72 -11.94 -27.51
C TYR A 53 -13.87 -11.15 -26.89
N GLU A 54 -14.11 -9.93 -27.35
CA GLU A 54 -15.23 -9.11 -26.87
C GLU A 54 -16.59 -9.74 -27.21
N ARG A 55 -16.74 -10.33 -28.40
CA ARG A 55 -17.95 -11.11 -28.75
C ARG A 55 -18.15 -12.32 -27.84
N LEU A 56 -17.10 -13.11 -27.62
CA LEU A 56 -17.16 -14.28 -26.73
C LEU A 56 -17.49 -13.89 -25.29
N GLN A 57 -17.00 -12.74 -24.83
CA GLN A 57 -17.33 -12.20 -23.51
C GLN A 57 -18.79 -11.74 -23.42
N GLY A 58 -19.33 -11.16 -24.50
CA GLY A 58 -20.75 -10.85 -24.63
C GLY A 58 -21.63 -12.10 -24.53
N GLU A 59 -21.31 -13.13 -25.32
CA GLU A 59 -22.03 -14.42 -25.31
C GLU A 59 -21.98 -15.10 -23.93
N HIS A 60 -20.83 -15.06 -23.24
CA HIS A 60 -20.71 -15.59 -21.88
C HIS A 60 -21.58 -14.82 -20.86
N LYS A 61 -21.71 -13.51 -21.04
CA LYS A 61 -22.54 -12.66 -20.17
C LYS A 61 -24.03 -12.94 -20.39
N ASP A 62 -24.44 -13.23 -21.61
CA ASP A 62 -25.83 -13.57 -21.92
C ASP A 62 -26.18 -15.01 -21.48
N LEU A 63 -25.26 -15.96 -21.59
CA LEU A 63 -25.40 -17.30 -21.00
C LEU A 63 -25.52 -17.25 -19.46
N GLN A 64 -24.79 -16.35 -18.79
CA GLN A 64 -24.96 -16.15 -17.35
C GLN A 64 -26.34 -15.59 -16.99
N LYS A 65 -26.91 -14.70 -17.81
CA LYS A 65 -28.27 -14.19 -17.60
C LYS A 65 -29.33 -15.29 -17.78
N GLU A 66 -29.21 -16.12 -18.81
CA GLU A 66 -30.10 -17.27 -19.01
C GLU A 66 -30.02 -18.29 -17.87
N ASN A 67 -28.81 -18.58 -17.37
CA ASN A 67 -28.63 -19.51 -16.26
C ASN A 67 -29.24 -18.97 -14.94
N ASN A 68 -29.15 -17.66 -14.70
CA ASN A 68 -29.76 -17.02 -13.54
C ASN A 68 -31.30 -17.03 -13.64
N HIS A 69 -31.87 -16.81 -14.83
CA HIS A 69 -33.32 -16.91 -15.05
C HIS A 69 -33.84 -18.35 -14.88
N GLY A 70 -33.05 -19.35 -15.29
CA GLY A 70 -33.35 -20.77 -15.05
C GLY A 70 -33.26 -21.18 -13.58
N HIS A 71 -32.50 -20.45 -12.76
CA HIS A 71 -32.44 -20.66 -11.31
C HIS A 71 -33.64 -20.04 -10.59
N GLU A 72 -34.10 -18.85 -11.01
CA GLU A 72 -35.32 -18.26 -10.46
C GLU A 72 -36.57 -19.08 -10.78
N ASN A 73 -36.73 -19.54 -12.02
CA ASN A 73 -37.87 -20.39 -12.37
C ASN A 73 -37.89 -21.72 -11.59
N ARG A 74 -36.72 -22.32 -11.33
CA ARG A 74 -36.62 -23.52 -10.46
C ARG A 74 -36.94 -23.21 -9.01
N LYS A 75 -36.57 -22.03 -8.51
CA LYS A 75 -36.91 -21.59 -7.16
C LYS A 75 -38.41 -21.38 -7.00
N THR A 76 -39.08 -20.78 -7.99
CA THR A 76 -40.54 -20.58 -7.98
C THR A 76 -41.29 -21.90 -8.00
N VAL A 77 -40.85 -22.87 -8.81
CA VAL A 77 -41.45 -24.22 -8.85
C VAL A 77 -41.23 -24.96 -7.53
N LEU A 78 -40.05 -24.86 -6.92
CA LEU A 78 -39.77 -25.48 -5.62
C LEU A 78 -40.61 -24.87 -4.48
N VAL A 79 -40.83 -23.56 -4.49
CA VAL A 79 -41.72 -22.90 -3.53
C VAL A 79 -43.16 -23.39 -3.70
N HIS A 80 -43.63 -23.54 -4.94
CA HIS A 80 -44.98 -24.05 -5.19
C HIS A 80 -45.16 -25.51 -4.75
N ILE A 81 -44.15 -26.36 -4.97
CA ILE A 81 -44.13 -27.75 -4.48
C ILE A 81 -44.12 -27.78 -2.94
N GLN A 82 -43.37 -26.89 -2.29
CA GLN A 82 -43.36 -26.78 -0.83
C GLN A 82 -44.72 -26.32 -0.28
N GLU A 83 -45.38 -25.35 -0.93
CA GLU A 83 -46.72 -24.90 -0.56
C GLU A 83 -47.78 -26.00 -0.74
N GLU A 84 -47.70 -26.79 -1.82
CA GLU A 84 -48.59 -27.93 -2.02
C GLU A 84 -48.34 -29.05 -1.01
N ASN A 85 -47.08 -29.33 -0.66
CA ASN A 85 -46.76 -30.31 0.39
C ASN A 85 -47.27 -29.87 1.76
N ILE A 86 -47.15 -28.58 2.11
CA ILE A 86 -47.72 -28.04 3.37
C ILE A 86 -49.24 -28.18 3.38
N LYS A 87 -49.91 -27.92 2.25
CA LYS A 87 -51.37 -28.13 2.13
C LYS A 87 -51.75 -29.60 2.25
N PHE A 88 -50.96 -30.50 1.67
CA PHE A 88 -51.17 -31.93 1.74
C PHE A 88 -50.97 -32.46 3.17
N ASP A 89 -49.93 -32.02 3.87
CA ASP A 89 -49.65 -32.40 5.26
C ASP A 89 -50.77 -31.90 6.18
N LYS A 90 -51.24 -30.67 5.99
CA LYS A 90 -52.36 -30.12 6.74
C LYS A 90 -53.66 -30.89 6.49
N PHE A 91 -53.94 -31.24 5.23
CA PHE A 91 -55.08 -32.08 4.87
C PHE A 91 -54.97 -33.50 5.47
N ALA A 92 -53.79 -34.09 5.48
CA ALA A 92 -53.54 -35.40 6.09
C ALA A 92 -53.71 -35.36 7.62
N GLN A 93 -53.29 -34.27 8.25
CA GLN A 93 -53.47 -34.03 9.68
C GLN A 93 -54.95 -33.85 10.03
N ASP A 94 -55.68 -33.01 9.30
CA ASP A 94 -57.12 -32.79 9.48
C ASP A 94 -57.92 -34.09 9.29
N ALA A 95 -57.58 -34.88 8.27
CA ALA A 95 -58.22 -36.19 8.02
C ALA A 95 -57.87 -37.22 9.12
N SER A 96 -56.67 -37.16 9.71
CA SER A 96 -56.27 -38.00 10.82
C SER A 96 -57.00 -37.62 12.12
N GLU A 97 -57.19 -36.33 12.37
CA GLU A 97 -57.97 -35.81 13.50
C GLU A 97 -59.46 -36.17 13.37
N GLU A 98 -60.03 -36.06 12.17
CA GLU A 98 -61.41 -36.49 11.91
C GLU A 98 -61.57 -38.00 12.10
N LYS A 99 -60.60 -38.80 11.63
CA LYS A 99 -60.56 -40.25 11.86
C LYS A 99 -60.43 -40.61 13.34
N ALA A 100 -59.68 -39.82 14.13
CA ALA A 100 -59.58 -40.01 15.57
C ALA A 100 -60.91 -39.70 16.26
N LYS A 101 -61.58 -38.59 15.91
CA LYS A 101 -62.92 -38.25 16.43
C LYS A 101 -63.95 -39.34 16.12
N LEU A 102 -63.95 -39.86 14.89
CA LEU A 102 -64.84 -40.95 14.49
C LEU A 102 -64.54 -42.25 15.24
N ARG A 103 -63.28 -42.52 15.60
CA ARG A 103 -62.91 -43.68 16.44
C ARG A 103 -63.39 -43.52 17.88
N ASP A 104 -63.28 -42.33 18.45
CA ASP A 104 -63.79 -42.04 19.78
C ASP A 104 -65.32 -42.11 19.82
N ASP A 105 -66.00 -41.58 18.81
CA ASP A 105 -67.46 -41.70 18.66
C ASP A 105 -67.91 -43.16 18.49
N LEU A 106 -67.15 -43.97 17.76
CA LEU A 106 -67.40 -45.40 17.61
C LEU A 106 -67.24 -46.13 18.96
N ALA A 107 -66.15 -45.85 19.68
CA ALA A 107 -65.88 -46.43 20.99
C ALA A 107 -66.97 -46.05 22.02
N ASN A 108 -67.43 -44.80 21.99
CA ASN A 108 -68.50 -44.30 22.84
C ASN A 108 -69.86 -44.96 22.54
N LYS A 109 -70.10 -45.36 21.28
CA LYS A 109 -71.32 -46.11 20.89
C LYS A 109 -71.20 -47.62 21.12
N GLU A 110 -70.01 -48.20 21.05
CA GLU A 110 -69.78 -49.63 21.31
C GLU A 110 -70.01 -50.02 22.77
N HIS A 111 -69.69 -49.13 23.72
CA HIS A 111 -69.89 -49.41 25.15
C HIS A 111 -71.36 -49.66 25.54
N PRO A 112 -72.34 -48.80 25.19
CA PRO A 112 -73.76 -49.07 25.46
C PRO A 112 -74.30 -50.24 24.62
N LEU A 113 -73.77 -50.51 23.43
CA LEU A 113 -74.13 -51.68 22.62
C LEU A 113 -73.72 -53.01 23.29
N ARG A 114 -72.53 -53.07 23.89
CA ARG A 114 -72.10 -54.23 24.69
C ARG A 114 -72.97 -54.42 25.94
N GLN A 115 -73.29 -53.32 26.64
CA GLN A 115 -74.20 -53.38 27.80
C GLN A 115 -75.59 -53.88 27.43
N LEU A 116 -76.12 -53.49 26.27
CA LEU A 116 -77.41 -54.00 25.76
C LEU A 116 -77.32 -55.48 25.36
N GLN A 117 -76.22 -55.93 24.76
CA GLN A 117 -75.99 -57.34 24.48
C GLN A 117 -75.94 -58.19 25.76
N ASP A 118 -75.24 -57.72 26.80
CA ASP A 118 -75.18 -58.41 28.08
C ASP A 118 -76.56 -58.47 28.75
N GLN A 119 -77.35 -57.39 28.68
CA GLN A 119 -78.74 -57.39 29.17
C GLN A 119 -79.65 -58.36 28.40
N ILE A 120 -79.51 -58.45 27.07
CA ILE A 120 -80.26 -59.41 26.25
C ILE A 120 -79.87 -60.86 26.60
N ALA A 121 -78.59 -61.12 26.88
CA ALA A 121 -78.12 -62.44 27.29
C ALA A 121 -78.69 -62.87 28.66
N VAL A 122 -78.77 -61.94 29.62
CA VAL A 122 -79.41 -62.17 30.93
C VAL A 122 -80.90 -62.45 30.77
N LEU A 123 -81.63 -61.63 29.99
CA LEU A 123 -83.06 -61.85 29.72
C LEU A 123 -83.33 -63.18 28.97
N GLY A 124 -82.39 -63.63 28.13
CA GLY A 124 -82.45 -64.92 27.47
C GLY A 124 -82.32 -66.13 28.42
N LEU A 125 -81.57 -65.99 29.51
CA LEU A 125 -81.47 -67.00 30.57
C LEU A 125 -82.75 -67.02 31.42
N ASP A 126 -83.28 -65.85 31.75
CA ASP A 126 -84.52 -65.74 32.54
C ASP A 126 -85.74 -66.33 31.81
N ASN A 127 -85.83 -66.14 30.49
CA ASN A 127 -86.88 -66.76 29.67
C ASN A 127 -86.77 -68.28 29.59
N LYS A 128 -85.56 -68.86 29.63
CA LYS A 128 -85.38 -70.33 29.71
C LYS A 128 -85.80 -70.88 31.08
N ASN A 129 -85.51 -70.13 32.15
CA ASN A 129 -85.93 -70.50 33.50
C ASN A 129 -87.46 -70.42 33.65
N LEU A 130 -88.11 -69.41 33.08
CA LEU A 130 -89.57 -69.29 33.06
C LEU A 130 -90.24 -70.42 32.26
N GLN A 131 -89.65 -70.85 31.14
CA GLN A 131 -90.15 -71.99 30.37
C GLN A 131 -90.10 -73.30 31.19
N LEU A 132 -89.03 -73.50 31.97
CA LEU A 132 -88.89 -74.69 32.83
C LEU A 132 -89.95 -74.73 33.95
N ILE A 133 -90.30 -73.57 34.50
CA ILE A 133 -91.35 -73.44 35.52
C ILE A 133 -92.72 -73.79 34.92
N ILE A 134 -93.02 -73.28 33.72
CA ILE A 134 -94.28 -73.57 33.00
C ILE A 134 -94.42 -75.08 32.73
N ASP A 135 -93.35 -75.75 32.34
CA ASP A 135 -93.36 -77.19 32.06
C ASP A 135 -93.58 -78.03 33.34
N THR A 136 -93.08 -77.57 34.50
CA THR A 136 -93.30 -78.26 35.79
C THR A 136 -94.71 -78.05 36.36
N GLU A 137 -95.34 -76.90 36.12
CA GLU A 137 -96.70 -76.61 36.58
C GLU A 137 -97.76 -77.42 35.80
N ALA A 138 -97.49 -77.71 34.52
CA ALA A 138 -98.34 -78.57 33.70
C ALA A 138 -98.40 -80.02 34.22
N ALA A 139 -97.28 -80.57 34.72
CA ALA A 139 -97.22 -81.95 35.23
C ALA A 139 -97.93 -82.13 36.59
N LEU A 140 -97.99 -81.08 37.43
CA LEU A 140 -98.60 -81.14 38.76
C LEU A 140 -100.13 -80.98 38.74
N ARG A 141 -100.72 -80.41 37.68
CA ARG A 141 -102.18 -80.35 37.50
C ARG A 141 -102.80 -81.69 37.08
N GLU A 142 -102.02 -82.59 36.45
CA GLU A 142 -102.51 -83.89 35.98
C GLU A 142 -102.57 -84.95 37.10
N ALA A 143 -101.68 -84.88 38.10
CA ALA A 143 -101.66 -85.82 39.22
C ALA A 143 -102.75 -85.57 40.28
N LYS A 144 -103.23 -84.32 40.39
CA LYS A 144 -104.22 -83.91 41.41
C LYS A 144 -105.67 -84.30 41.04
N ALA A 145 -105.96 -84.51 39.76
CA ALA A 145 -107.30 -84.87 39.27
C ALA A 145 -107.67 -86.36 39.48
N ASN A 146 -106.69 -87.25 39.75
CA ASN A 146 -106.91 -88.70 39.83
C ASN A 146 -107.07 -89.25 41.26
N ALA A 147 -106.82 -88.44 42.30
CA ALA A 147 -106.86 -88.90 43.70
C ALA A 147 -108.17 -88.56 44.44
N GLU A 148 -108.99 -87.63 43.93
CA GLU A 148 -110.15 -87.10 44.67
C GLU A 148 -111.47 -87.86 44.40
N THR A 149 -111.50 -88.87 43.52
CA THR A 149 -112.74 -89.53 43.06
C THR A 149 -113.07 -90.89 43.70
N ASN A 150 -112.23 -91.43 44.60
CA ASN A 150 -112.37 -92.82 45.07
C ASN A 150 -112.49 -93.02 46.61
N ALA A 151 -112.66 -91.97 47.42
CA ALA A 151 -112.46 -92.12 48.87
C ALA A 151 -113.66 -91.82 49.80
N VAL A 152 -114.90 -91.65 49.32
CA VAL A 152 -116.02 -91.29 50.23
C VAL A 152 -117.33 -92.06 49.97
N ARG A 153 -117.25 -93.35 49.58
CA ARG A 153 -118.46 -94.18 49.37
C ARG A 153 -118.49 -95.56 50.04
N PHE A 154 -117.81 -95.73 51.18
CA PHE A 154 -118.07 -96.87 52.06
C PHE A 154 -118.04 -96.48 53.54
N VAL A 155 -119.02 -95.63 53.84
CA VAL A 155 -119.70 -95.39 55.11
C VAL A 155 -119.60 -96.56 56.10
N ASN A 156 -119.03 -96.28 57.27
CA ASN A 156 -119.79 -96.26 58.53
C ASN A 156 -120.58 -97.53 58.92
N THR A 157 -120.00 -98.69 58.70
CA THR A 157 -120.29 -99.96 59.39
C THR A 157 -118.99 -100.76 59.28
N ASP A 158 -118.22 -101.05 60.32
CA ASP A 158 -118.67 -101.68 61.54
C ASP A 158 -117.60 -101.41 62.62
N LEU A 159 -117.89 -100.42 63.45
CA LEU A 159 -117.20 -100.01 64.68
C LEU A 159 -117.20 -101.11 65.78
N LYS A 160 -117.17 -102.39 65.37
CA LYS A 160 -117.19 -103.59 66.23
C LYS A 160 -115.88 -104.37 66.23
N ASP A 161 -115.03 -104.20 65.21
CA ASP A 161 -113.70 -104.84 65.13
C ASP A 161 -112.55 -103.98 65.66
N GLN A 162 -112.85 -102.77 66.18
CA GLN A 162 -111.86 -101.76 66.59
C GLN A 162 -111.12 -102.06 67.90
N VAL A 163 -111.45 -103.13 68.62
CA VAL A 163 -110.76 -103.47 69.89
C VAL A 163 -109.58 -104.42 69.67
N GLN A 164 -109.50 -105.13 68.54
CA GLN A 164 -108.43 -106.11 68.29
C GLN A 164 -107.27 -105.58 67.43
N ARG A 165 -107.38 -104.36 66.88
CA ARG A 165 -106.32 -103.71 66.07
C ARG A 165 -105.36 -102.84 66.88
N ILE A 166 -105.81 -102.29 68.02
CA ILE A 166 -105.02 -101.38 68.85
C ILE A 166 -103.74 -102.03 69.41
N GLU A 167 -103.71 -103.36 69.57
CA GLU A 167 -102.50 -104.07 70.02
C GLU A 167 -101.41 -104.21 68.94
N ASN A 168 -101.78 -104.22 67.65
CA ASN A 168 -100.80 -104.28 66.55
C ASN A 168 -100.25 -102.89 66.18
N ASP A 169 -101.04 -101.83 66.34
CA ASP A 169 -100.63 -100.44 66.03
C ASP A 169 -99.50 -99.92 66.95
N ILE A 170 -99.34 -100.47 68.16
CA ILE A 170 -98.27 -100.10 69.11
C ILE A 170 -96.88 -100.58 68.64
N VAL A 171 -96.80 -101.68 67.89
CA VAL A 171 -95.53 -102.21 67.36
C VAL A 171 -95.07 -101.42 66.13
N ASP A 172 -96.00 -101.00 65.28
CA ASP A 172 -95.69 -100.21 64.07
C ASP A 172 -95.26 -98.77 64.39
N GLU A 173 -95.80 -98.14 65.44
CA GLU A 173 -95.33 -96.81 65.90
C GLU A 173 -93.87 -96.83 66.40
N LYS A 174 -93.42 -97.95 66.96
CA LYS A 174 -92.03 -98.08 67.44
C LYS A 174 -91.04 -98.16 66.28
N ASN A 175 -91.38 -98.90 65.21
CA ASN A 175 -90.56 -99.00 64.01
C ASN A 175 -90.51 -97.67 63.23
N LYS A 176 -91.63 -96.94 63.14
CA LYS A 176 -91.68 -95.60 62.53
C LYS A 176 -90.82 -94.59 63.30
N LYS A 177 -90.75 -94.70 64.63
CA LYS A 177 -89.91 -93.83 65.47
C LYS A 177 -88.42 -94.06 65.23
N ASP A 178 -88.00 -95.32 65.08
CA ASP A 178 -86.61 -95.66 64.79
C ASP A 178 -86.20 -95.27 63.36
N GLU A 179 -87.12 -95.36 62.39
CA GLU A 179 -86.89 -94.89 61.02
C GLU A 179 -86.84 -93.35 60.93
N ALA A 180 -87.73 -92.64 61.63
CA ALA A 180 -87.68 -91.18 61.75
C ALA A 180 -86.37 -90.68 62.38
N LYS A 181 -85.83 -91.44 63.34
CA LYS A 181 -84.53 -91.11 63.97
C LYS A 181 -83.37 -91.28 63.00
N ARG A 182 -83.35 -92.35 62.19
CA ARG A 182 -82.34 -92.54 61.13
C ARG A 182 -82.41 -91.44 60.09
N ILE A 183 -83.61 -91.07 59.65
CA ILE A 183 -83.81 -89.96 58.71
C ILE A 183 -83.34 -88.64 59.31
N PHE A 184 -83.61 -88.39 60.59
CA PHE A 184 -83.13 -87.20 61.28
C PHE A 184 -81.59 -87.16 61.34
N ASP A 185 -80.95 -88.25 61.73
CA ASP A 185 -79.48 -88.34 61.79
C ASP A 185 -78.85 -88.17 60.39
N GLU A 186 -79.46 -88.74 59.35
CA GLU A 186 -79.01 -88.58 57.95
C GLU A 186 -79.21 -87.14 57.43
N LEU A 187 -80.34 -86.51 57.75
CA LEU A 187 -80.58 -85.10 57.44
C LEU A 187 -79.63 -84.17 58.21
N GLN A 188 -79.32 -84.49 59.46
CA GLN A 188 -78.36 -83.75 60.26
C GLN A 188 -76.95 -83.87 59.69
N ALA A 189 -76.55 -85.06 59.23
CA ALA A 189 -75.29 -85.27 58.52
C ALA A 189 -75.23 -84.49 57.19
N LYS A 190 -76.27 -84.58 56.35
CA LYS A 190 -76.37 -83.82 55.10
C LYS A 190 -76.35 -82.31 55.32
N ASN A 191 -77.01 -81.82 56.38
CA ASN A 191 -76.99 -80.39 56.73
C ASN A 191 -75.60 -79.95 57.16
N LYS A 192 -74.87 -80.78 57.92
CA LYS A 192 -73.49 -80.51 58.32
C LYS A 192 -72.53 -80.50 57.12
N ASP A 193 -72.69 -81.44 56.19
CA ASP A 193 -71.90 -81.48 54.96
C ASP A 193 -72.20 -80.27 54.05
N ALA A 194 -73.49 -79.90 53.93
CA ALA A 194 -73.89 -78.69 53.21
C ALA A 194 -73.30 -77.42 53.85
N GLN A 195 -73.35 -77.29 55.17
CA GLN A 195 -72.73 -76.18 55.91
C GLN A 195 -71.23 -76.09 55.61
N LYS A 196 -70.52 -77.22 55.64
CA LYS A 196 -69.09 -77.26 55.33
C LYS A 196 -68.79 -76.83 53.90
N VAL A 197 -69.56 -77.31 52.93
CA VAL A 197 -69.41 -76.90 51.51
C VAL A 197 -69.68 -75.40 51.34
N PHE A 198 -70.68 -74.86 52.05
CA PHE A 198 -70.94 -73.41 52.05
C PHE A 198 -69.79 -72.61 52.66
N GLU A 199 -69.21 -73.07 53.76
CA GLU A 199 -68.05 -72.44 54.41
C GLU A 199 -66.81 -72.46 53.52
N ASP A 200 -66.54 -73.58 52.84
CA ASP A 200 -65.43 -73.71 51.89
C ASP A 200 -65.63 -72.76 50.68
N LEU A 201 -66.86 -72.65 50.15
CA LEU A 201 -67.20 -71.73 49.06
C LEU A 201 -67.09 -70.25 49.49
N LEU A 202 -67.50 -69.92 50.72
CA LEU A 202 -67.35 -68.59 51.29
C LEU A 202 -65.87 -68.23 51.42
N SER A 203 -65.05 -69.12 51.96
CA SER A 203 -63.61 -68.91 52.08
C SER A 203 -62.93 -68.74 50.71
N GLU A 204 -63.31 -69.54 49.71
CA GLU A 204 -62.79 -69.39 48.35
C GLU A 204 -63.23 -68.07 47.70
N ALA A 205 -64.47 -67.65 47.91
CA ALA A 205 -64.98 -66.37 47.42
C ALA A 205 -64.29 -65.17 48.08
N GLU A 206 -64.04 -65.23 49.39
CA GLU A 206 -63.28 -64.21 50.13
C GLU A 206 -61.85 -64.11 49.62
N LYS A 207 -61.17 -65.24 49.43
CA LYS A 207 -59.82 -65.26 48.88
C LYS A 207 -59.77 -64.64 47.48
N LYS A 208 -60.70 -65.01 46.59
CA LYS A 208 -60.80 -64.40 45.24
C LYS A 208 -61.08 -62.90 45.31
N ARG A 209 -61.94 -62.46 46.23
CA ARG A 209 -62.22 -61.03 46.43
C ARG A 209 -60.95 -60.29 46.85
N ASP A 210 -60.19 -60.85 47.78
CA ASP A 210 -58.96 -60.24 48.29
C ASP A 210 -57.86 -60.20 47.21
N ASP A 211 -57.71 -61.26 46.42
CA ASP A 211 -56.81 -61.29 45.24
C ASP A 211 -57.19 -60.21 44.22
N VAL A 212 -58.49 -60.05 43.93
CA VAL A 212 -58.98 -59.00 43.03
C VAL A 212 -58.73 -57.60 43.62
N GLN A 213 -58.95 -57.40 44.92
CA GLN A 213 -58.67 -56.13 45.57
C GLN A 213 -57.19 -55.77 45.53
N GLN A 214 -56.30 -56.75 45.74
CA GLN A 214 -54.86 -56.57 45.64
C GLN A 214 -54.44 -56.18 44.21
N ASN A 215 -54.92 -56.92 43.20
CA ASN A 215 -54.65 -56.61 41.79
C ASN A 215 -55.15 -55.20 41.41
N LEU A 216 -56.31 -54.80 41.92
CA LEU A 216 -56.88 -53.47 41.67
C LEU A 216 -56.04 -52.38 42.33
N ALA A 217 -55.50 -52.62 43.53
CA ALA A 217 -54.57 -51.71 44.19
C ALA A 217 -53.26 -51.55 43.42
N GLU A 218 -52.69 -52.66 42.91
CA GLU A 218 -51.48 -52.63 42.08
C GLU A 218 -51.72 -51.88 40.76
N LEU A 219 -52.83 -52.14 40.08
CA LEU A 219 -53.21 -51.41 38.86
C LEU A 219 -53.37 -49.91 39.11
N LYS A 220 -54.00 -49.51 40.22
CA LYS A 220 -54.12 -48.10 40.61
C LYS A 220 -52.76 -47.44 40.83
N LYS A 221 -51.82 -48.16 41.47
CA LYS A 221 -50.45 -47.68 41.67
C LYS A 221 -49.74 -47.48 40.34
N VAL A 222 -49.75 -48.49 39.45
CA VAL A 222 -49.13 -48.40 38.12
C VAL A 222 -49.74 -47.26 37.30
N LEU A 223 -51.06 -47.09 37.35
CA LEU A 223 -51.75 -45.98 36.68
C LEU A 223 -51.30 -44.62 37.23
N GLY A 224 -51.13 -44.51 38.56
CA GLY A 224 -50.59 -43.33 39.21
C GLY A 224 -49.18 -42.99 38.75
N ASP A 225 -48.29 -43.98 38.73
CA ASP A 225 -46.90 -43.83 38.27
C ASP A 225 -46.83 -43.40 36.79
N LYS A 226 -47.68 -43.99 35.93
CA LYS A 226 -47.77 -43.62 34.52
C LYS A 226 -48.32 -42.21 34.31
N ARG A 227 -49.31 -41.79 35.10
CA ARG A 227 -49.81 -40.40 35.08
C ARG A 227 -48.73 -39.40 35.48
N ALA A 228 -47.98 -39.69 36.55
CA ALA A 228 -46.88 -38.84 36.98
C ALA A 228 -45.76 -38.76 35.93
N ALA A 229 -45.44 -39.88 35.26
CA ALA A 229 -44.47 -39.90 34.16
C ALA A 229 -44.95 -39.07 32.96
N ASN A 230 -46.22 -39.19 32.57
CA ASN A 230 -46.80 -38.39 31.49
C ASN A 230 -46.79 -36.88 31.81
N GLN A 231 -47.10 -36.50 33.05
CA GLN A 231 -47.01 -35.10 33.47
C GLN A 231 -45.58 -34.56 33.35
N LYS A 232 -44.58 -35.34 33.75
CA LYS A 232 -43.17 -34.95 33.58
C LYS A 232 -42.77 -34.79 32.12
N LEU A 233 -43.20 -35.71 31.26
CA LEU A 233 -42.96 -35.63 29.82
C LEU A 233 -43.65 -34.40 29.22
N GLN A 234 -44.86 -34.07 29.66
CA GLN A 234 -45.59 -32.91 29.18
C GLN A 234 -44.87 -31.60 29.53
N VAL A 235 -44.38 -31.46 30.76
CA VAL A 235 -43.56 -30.30 31.17
C VAL A 235 -42.28 -30.22 30.32
N GLN A 236 -41.59 -31.33 30.07
CA GLN A 236 -40.40 -31.33 29.21
C GLN A 236 -40.71 -30.95 27.75
N VAL A 237 -41.87 -31.34 27.23
CA VAL A 237 -42.31 -30.93 25.88
C VAL A 237 -42.54 -29.42 25.85
N GLU A 238 -43.24 -28.86 26.84
CA GLU A 238 -43.48 -27.41 26.95
C GLU A 238 -42.17 -26.61 27.07
N GLU A 239 -41.21 -27.09 27.88
CA GLU A 239 -39.88 -26.50 27.99
C GLU A 239 -39.13 -26.51 26.64
N ASN A 240 -39.14 -27.64 25.94
CA ASN A 240 -38.50 -27.77 24.63
C ASN A 240 -39.19 -26.88 23.57
N GLU A 241 -40.51 -26.80 23.57
CA GLU A 241 -41.27 -25.90 22.69
C GLU A 241 -40.89 -24.45 22.93
N SER A 242 -40.76 -24.03 24.20
CA SER A 242 -40.30 -22.69 24.55
C SER A 242 -38.87 -22.42 24.06
N GLY A 243 -37.97 -23.42 24.16
CA GLY A 243 -36.61 -23.34 23.63
C GLY A 243 -36.58 -23.21 22.10
N ILE A 244 -37.41 -23.98 21.39
CA ILE A 244 -37.55 -23.90 19.93
C ILE A 244 -38.05 -22.52 19.49
N ILE A 245 -38.98 -21.91 20.22
CA ILE A 245 -39.47 -20.55 19.92
C ILE A 245 -38.34 -19.54 20.03
N LYS A 246 -37.55 -19.57 21.12
CA LYS A 246 -36.39 -18.67 21.29
C LYS A 246 -35.36 -18.84 20.17
N PHE A 247 -35.02 -20.08 19.81
CA PHE A 247 -34.11 -20.32 18.70
C PHE A 247 -34.64 -19.82 17.36
N ARG A 248 -35.96 -19.92 17.12
CA ARG A 248 -36.56 -19.33 15.91
C ARG A 248 -36.44 -17.81 15.90
N GLU A 249 -36.67 -17.16 17.04
CA GLU A 249 -36.52 -15.71 17.19
C GLU A 249 -35.06 -15.28 16.93
N GLU A 250 -34.09 -15.98 17.52
CA GLU A 250 -32.66 -15.76 17.26
C GLU A 250 -32.30 -15.95 15.79
N ILE A 251 -32.81 -17.01 15.14
CA ILE A 251 -32.60 -17.24 13.70
C ILE A 251 -33.20 -16.11 12.87
N THR A 252 -34.39 -15.60 13.21
CA THR A 252 -34.98 -14.46 12.49
C THR A 252 -34.17 -13.18 12.69
N GLN A 253 -33.65 -12.94 13.88
CA GLN A 253 -32.81 -11.78 14.17
C GLN A 253 -31.48 -11.86 13.39
N LEU A 254 -30.80 -13.01 13.43
CA LEU A 254 -29.57 -13.23 12.67
C LEU A 254 -29.79 -13.09 11.16
N ASN A 255 -30.92 -13.56 10.63
CA ASN A 255 -31.25 -13.36 9.22
C ASN A 255 -31.45 -11.88 8.87
N ASN A 256 -32.07 -11.10 9.76
CA ASN A 256 -32.22 -9.66 9.55
C ASN A 256 -30.85 -8.96 9.57
N ASP A 257 -29.97 -9.33 10.51
CA ASP A 257 -28.61 -8.77 10.61
C ASP A 257 -27.75 -9.15 9.38
N ILE A 258 -27.87 -10.38 8.88
CA ILE A 258 -27.22 -10.80 7.63
C ILE A 258 -27.73 -9.95 6.46
N ASN A 259 -29.03 -9.69 6.38
CA ASN A 259 -29.60 -8.87 5.30
C ASN A 259 -29.17 -7.40 5.39
N THR A 260 -29.11 -6.82 6.59
CA THR A 260 -28.64 -5.43 6.76
C THR A 260 -27.16 -5.32 6.42
N LEU A 261 -26.32 -6.23 6.89
CA LEU A 261 -24.89 -6.30 6.54
C LEU A 261 -24.67 -6.53 5.04
N ARG A 262 -25.48 -7.37 4.41
CA ARG A 262 -25.42 -7.60 2.97
C ARG A 262 -25.76 -6.33 2.20
N ASN A 263 -26.83 -5.64 2.57
CA ASN A 263 -27.24 -4.39 1.91
C ASN A 263 -26.22 -3.28 2.12
N SER A 264 -25.66 -3.12 3.32
CA SER A 264 -24.62 -2.13 3.58
C SER A 264 -23.35 -2.43 2.76
N SER A 265 -22.94 -3.70 2.71
CA SER A 265 -21.78 -4.13 1.93
C SER A 265 -21.99 -3.93 0.44
N GLU A 266 -23.18 -4.25 -0.07
CA GLU A 266 -23.52 -4.07 -1.49
C GLU A 266 -23.52 -2.58 -1.89
N ASN A 267 -24.00 -1.70 -1.01
CA ASN A 267 -23.93 -0.26 -1.23
C ASN A 267 -22.48 0.27 -1.19
N SER A 268 -21.66 -0.21 -0.24
CA SER A 268 -20.24 0.15 -0.19
C SER A 268 -19.50 -0.32 -1.43
N ILE A 269 -19.78 -1.53 -1.91
CA ILE A 269 -19.19 -2.07 -3.15
C ILE A 269 -19.59 -1.21 -4.34
N LYS A 270 -20.88 -0.87 -4.50
CA LYS A 270 -21.35 0.01 -5.59
C LYS A 270 -20.67 1.37 -5.57
N ASN A 271 -20.53 2.00 -4.40
CA ASN A 271 -19.83 3.27 -4.27
C ASN A 271 -18.36 3.16 -4.68
N LEU A 272 -17.67 2.08 -4.27
CA LEU A 272 -16.28 1.84 -4.65
C LEU A 272 -16.13 1.55 -6.15
N GLU A 273 -17.10 0.86 -6.76
CA GLU A 273 -17.13 0.62 -8.20
C GLU A 273 -17.31 1.93 -8.98
N ASP A 274 -18.23 2.81 -8.55
CA ASP A 274 -18.41 4.13 -9.14
C ASP A 274 -17.16 5.01 -9.01
N GLU A 275 -16.51 5.00 -7.84
CA GLU A 275 -15.24 5.71 -7.64
C GLU A 275 -14.11 5.14 -8.50
N ARG A 276 -14.01 3.81 -8.59
CA ARG A 276 -13.06 3.14 -9.47
C ARG A 276 -13.28 3.56 -10.92
N GLU A 277 -14.52 3.58 -11.42
CA GLU A 277 -14.82 4.02 -12.77
C GLU A 277 -14.43 5.48 -13.03
N ARG A 278 -14.72 6.40 -12.08
CA ARG A 278 -14.31 7.80 -12.20
C ARG A 278 -12.78 7.92 -12.26
N ASN A 279 -12.08 7.20 -11.39
CA ASN A 279 -10.62 7.17 -11.38
C ASN A 279 -10.05 6.59 -12.66
N GLU A 280 -10.66 5.54 -13.22
CA GLU A 280 -10.25 4.92 -14.48
C GLU A 280 -10.40 5.90 -15.65
N ARG A 281 -11.47 6.70 -15.68
CA ARG A 281 -11.64 7.79 -16.67
C ARG A 281 -10.56 8.86 -16.52
N ILE A 282 -10.27 9.29 -15.30
CA ILE A 282 -9.21 10.30 -15.03
C ILE A 282 -7.83 9.77 -15.46
N ILE A 283 -7.51 8.52 -15.13
CA ILE A 283 -6.24 7.90 -15.53
C ILE A 283 -6.11 7.86 -17.06
N ASN A 284 -7.19 7.55 -17.77
CA ASN A 284 -7.17 7.53 -19.24
C ASN A 284 -7.00 8.93 -19.84
N ASP A 285 -7.64 9.96 -19.28
CA ASP A 285 -7.42 11.36 -19.69
C ASP A 285 -5.97 11.80 -19.44
N LEU A 286 -5.42 11.48 -18.26
CA LEU A 286 -4.02 11.79 -17.93
C LEU A 286 -3.03 11.05 -18.85
N ARG A 287 -3.31 9.79 -19.21
CA ARG A 287 -2.51 9.05 -20.20
C ARG A 287 -2.56 9.69 -21.58
N GLY A 288 -3.72 10.19 -22.01
CA GLY A 288 -3.87 10.96 -23.24
C GLY A 288 -2.99 12.22 -23.24
N LYS A 289 -3.13 13.04 -22.19
CA LYS A 289 -2.32 14.26 -22.00
C LYS A 289 -0.82 13.97 -21.95
N LEU A 290 -0.41 12.88 -21.31
CA LEU A 290 0.99 12.46 -21.26
C LEU A 290 1.51 12.08 -22.67
N SER A 291 0.72 11.33 -23.44
CA SER A 291 1.06 10.99 -24.82
C SER A 291 1.21 12.23 -25.71
N ASP A 292 0.33 13.21 -25.56
CA ASP A 292 0.42 14.49 -26.29
C ASP A 292 1.68 15.25 -25.90
N ALA A 293 1.99 15.33 -24.60
CA ALA A 293 3.21 15.96 -24.10
C ALA A 293 4.48 15.25 -24.58
N ASP A 294 4.49 13.92 -24.65
CA ASP A 294 5.61 13.13 -25.18
C ASP A 294 5.81 13.37 -26.68
N HIS A 295 4.71 13.53 -27.43
CA HIS A 295 4.76 13.88 -28.84
C HIS A 295 5.35 15.28 -29.04
N ASP A 296 4.91 16.26 -28.26
CA ASP A 296 5.45 17.62 -28.31
C ASP A 296 6.90 17.71 -27.83
N HIS A 297 7.28 16.95 -26.79
CA HIS A 297 8.67 16.80 -26.37
C HIS A 297 9.53 16.25 -27.51
N SER A 298 9.04 15.25 -28.23
CA SER A 298 9.74 14.68 -29.39
C SER A 298 9.91 15.71 -30.52
N LYS A 299 8.88 16.51 -30.81
CA LYS A 299 8.99 17.64 -31.78
C LYS A 299 10.04 18.66 -31.34
N LEU A 300 10.00 19.08 -30.07
CA LEU A 300 10.97 20.04 -29.52
C LEU A 300 12.39 19.48 -29.58
N LYS A 301 12.58 18.19 -29.29
CA LYS A 301 13.88 17.53 -29.38
C LYS A 301 14.43 17.55 -30.82
N ILE A 302 13.59 17.28 -31.81
CA ILE A 302 13.96 17.39 -33.23
C ILE A 302 14.31 18.85 -33.58
N LEU A 303 13.52 19.82 -33.10
CA LEU A 303 13.76 21.23 -33.35
C LEU A 303 15.10 21.70 -32.74
N ILE A 304 15.39 21.29 -31.51
CA ILE A 304 16.66 21.56 -30.81
C ILE A 304 17.83 20.94 -31.57
N ALA A 305 17.69 19.72 -32.08
CA ALA A 305 18.74 19.10 -32.90
C ALA A 305 18.98 19.89 -34.19
N LYS A 306 17.92 20.35 -34.86
CA LYS A 306 18.02 21.17 -36.07
C LYS A 306 18.73 22.51 -35.79
N THR A 307 18.32 23.23 -34.76
CA THR A 307 18.95 24.51 -34.39
C THR A 307 20.39 24.34 -33.94
N ARG A 308 20.72 23.24 -33.23
CA ARG A 308 22.10 22.92 -32.85
C ARG A 308 22.98 22.70 -34.08
N ASN A 309 22.51 21.94 -35.07
CA ASN A 309 23.25 21.73 -36.32
C ASN A 309 23.45 23.04 -37.09
N GLU A 310 22.45 23.92 -37.09
CA GLU A 310 22.54 25.25 -37.73
C GLU A 310 23.56 26.14 -37.02
N ILE A 311 23.57 26.16 -35.69
CA ILE A 311 24.59 26.88 -34.90
C ILE A 311 25.99 26.32 -35.18
N GLU A 312 26.14 25.01 -35.26
CA GLU A 312 27.42 24.36 -35.57
C GLU A 312 27.91 24.73 -36.98
N TYR A 313 27.01 24.71 -37.96
CA TYR A 313 27.30 25.17 -39.33
C TYR A 313 27.77 26.63 -39.34
N LEU A 314 27.00 27.54 -38.74
CA LEU A 314 27.33 28.96 -38.68
C LEU A 314 28.65 29.23 -37.93
N ASN A 315 28.93 28.49 -36.85
CA ASN A 315 30.19 28.57 -36.14
C ASN A 315 31.37 28.09 -37.02
N SER A 316 31.18 27.03 -37.80
CA SER A 316 32.19 26.56 -38.75
C SER A 316 32.48 27.59 -39.83
N GLU A 317 31.45 28.26 -40.38
CA GLU A 317 31.62 29.34 -41.36
C GLU A 317 32.32 30.55 -40.73
N LYS A 318 31.89 30.97 -39.53
CA LYS A 318 32.53 32.06 -38.80
C LYS A 318 34.01 31.79 -38.58
N SER A 319 34.38 30.58 -38.15
CA SER A 319 35.77 30.18 -37.95
C SER A 319 36.57 30.19 -39.25
N LYS A 320 35.99 29.73 -40.36
CA LYS A 320 36.62 29.79 -41.69
C LYS A 320 36.87 31.23 -42.13
N HIS A 321 35.86 32.11 -42.03
CA HIS A 321 36.00 33.52 -42.40
C HIS A 321 37.00 34.28 -41.53
N GLN A 322 36.99 34.03 -40.22
CA GLN A 322 37.98 34.63 -39.31
C GLN A 322 39.40 34.17 -39.68
N SER A 323 39.61 32.86 -39.85
CA SER A 323 40.92 32.31 -40.24
C SER A 323 41.40 32.86 -41.58
N GLN A 324 40.53 32.90 -42.60
CA GLN A 324 40.88 33.44 -43.92
C GLN A 324 41.19 34.94 -43.89
N ASN A 325 40.46 35.74 -43.11
CA ASN A 325 40.72 37.18 -42.99
C ASN A 325 42.02 37.47 -42.24
N TYR A 326 42.33 36.72 -41.17
CA TYR A 326 43.61 36.85 -40.49
C TYR A 326 44.76 36.41 -41.38
N GLN A 327 44.60 35.31 -42.13
CA GLN A 327 45.62 34.83 -43.05
C GLN A 327 45.92 35.84 -44.15
N LYS A 328 44.89 36.38 -44.83
CA LYS A 328 45.09 37.43 -45.85
C LYS A 328 45.79 38.66 -45.29
N ARG A 329 45.41 39.10 -44.08
CA ARG A 329 46.04 40.26 -43.44
C ARG A 329 47.49 39.99 -43.08
N ILE A 330 47.82 38.78 -42.63
CA ILE A 330 49.20 38.35 -42.39
C ILE A 330 49.99 38.34 -43.71
N ASP A 331 49.43 37.78 -44.78
CA ASP A 331 50.08 37.73 -46.09
C ASP A 331 50.35 39.15 -46.65
N ASP A 332 49.39 40.07 -46.50
CA ASP A 332 49.56 41.48 -46.88
C ASP A 332 50.64 42.18 -46.04
N PHE A 333 50.70 41.91 -44.73
CA PHE A 333 51.75 42.43 -43.87
C PHE A 333 53.12 41.88 -44.25
N LEU A 334 53.23 40.57 -44.51
CA LEU A 334 54.48 39.94 -44.95
C LEU A 334 54.96 40.53 -46.28
N LYS A 335 54.05 40.80 -47.21
CA LYS A 335 54.39 41.47 -48.47
C LYS A 335 54.91 42.89 -48.24
N SER A 336 54.25 43.67 -47.38
CA SER A 336 54.69 45.02 -47.03
C SER A 336 56.05 45.05 -46.34
N ILE A 337 56.31 44.09 -45.44
CA ILE A 337 57.62 43.91 -44.79
C ILE A 337 58.68 43.60 -45.86
N THR A 338 58.41 42.65 -46.75
CA THR A 338 59.34 42.26 -47.82
C THR A 338 59.66 43.45 -48.74
N ASP A 339 58.65 44.23 -49.13
CA ASP A 339 58.83 45.43 -49.95
C ASP A 339 59.66 46.50 -49.22
N SER A 340 59.46 46.66 -47.92
CA SER A 340 60.23 47.56 -47.06
C SER A 340 61.68 47.12 -46.91
N GLU A 341 61.93 45.82 -46.70
CA GLU A 341 63.25 45.21 -46.62
C GLU A 341 64.02 45.40 -47.94
N ASN A 342 63.37 45.13 -49.08
CA ASN A 342 63.97 45.36 -50.41
C ASN A 342 64.32 46.83 -50.62
N LYS A 343 63.44 47.76 -50.20
CA LYS A 343 63.73 49.19 -50.28
C LYS A 343 64.90 49.60 -49.37
N SER A 344 64.98 49.03 -48.16
CA SER A 344 66.08 49.25 -47.23
C SER A 344 67.40 48.71 -47.80
N GLN A 345 67.39 47.53 -48.41
CA GLN A 345 68.56 46.96 -49.09
C GLN A 345 69.02 47.86 -50.24
N ASN A 346 68.11 48.30 -51.11
CA ASN A 346 68.44 49.22 -52.21
C ASN A 346 69.06 50.53 -51.70
N LEU A 347 68.48 51.13 -50.66
CA LEU A 347 69.05 52.33 -50.02
C LEU A 347 70.43 52.06 -49.41
N SER A 348 70.63 50.90 -48.79
CA SER A 348 71.93 50.49 -48.26
C SER A 348 72.98 50.33 -49.37
N GLU A 349 72.60 49.76 -50.51
CA GLU A 349 73.47 49.65 -51.67
C GLU A 349 73.81 51.03 -52.25
N GLU A 350 72.83 51.93 -52.35
CA GLU A 350 73.04 53.31 -52.79
C GLU A 350 73.98 54.07 -51.84
N LEU A 351 73.77 53.95 -50.53
CA LEU A 351 74.66 54.54 -49.52
C LEU A 351 76.08 53.97 -49.62
N SER A 352 76.21 52.66 -49.87
CA SER A 352 77.52 52.04 -50.06
C SER A 352 78.24 52.57 -51.31
N LYS A 353 77.52 52.75 -52.42
CA LYS A 353 78.06 53.34 -53.66
C LYS A 353 78.50 54.78 -53.42
N LEU A 354 77.63 55.59 -52.81
CA LEU A 354 77.92 56.98 -52.50
C LEU A 354 79.14 57.08 -51.58
N ASN A 355 79.21 56.27 -50.52
CA ASN A 355 80.35 56.26 -49.60
C ASN A 355 81.66 55.92 -50.33
N ALA A 356 81.64 54.96 -51.28
CA ALA A 356 82.81 54.65 -52.10
C ALA A 356 83.24 55.83 -52.98
N GLU A 357 82.30 56.51 -53.64
CA GLU A 357 82.57 57.71 -54.44
C GLU A 357 83.17 58.84 -53.60
N TRP A 358 82.65 59.06 -52.38
CA TRP A 358 83.16 60.07 -51.46
C TRP A 358 84.57 59.74 -50.99
N GLN A 359 84.85 58.48 -50.65
CA GLN A 359 86.19 58.04 -50.30
C GLN A 359 87.19 58.27 -51.45
N GLU A 360 86.80 57.96 -52.68
CA GLU A 360 87.65 58.19 -53.86
C GLU A 360 87.93 59.69 -54.08
N ARG A 361 86.89 60.54 -53.99
CA ARG A 361 87.05 62.00 -54.10
C ARG A 361 87.97 62.56 -53.02
N LEU A 362 87.80 62.14 -51.78
CA LEU A 362 88.64 62.55 -50.66
C LEU A 362 90.11 62.15 -50.89
N LEU A 363 90.34 60.95 -51.42
CA LEU A 363 91.68 60.46 -51.73
C LEU A 363 92.33 61.28 -52.87
N LYS A 364 91.54 61.69 -53.86
CA LYS A 364 91.98 62.56 -54.95
C LYS A 364 92.35 63.96 -54.45
N THR A 365 91.50 64.61 -53.66
CA THR A 365 91.79 65.94 -53.12
C THR A 365 92.97 65.92 -52.15
N THR A 366 93.14 64.85 -51.37
CA THR A 366 94.32 64.66 -50.52
C THR A 366 95.60 64.60 -51.36
N ARG A 367 95.61 63.86 -52.48
CA ARG A 367 96.76 63.83 -53.40
C ARG A 367 97.02 65.18 -54.06
N GLU A 368 95.98 65.88 -54.51
CA GLU A 368 96.12 67.20 -55.15
C GLU A 368 96.67 68.24 -54.17
N THR A 369 96.23 68.21 -52.90
CA THR A 369 96.76 69.11 -51.85
C THR A 369 98.22 68.79 -51.50
N GLU A 370 98.60 67.52 -51.43
CA GLU A 370 100.00 67.11 -51.26
C GLU A 370 100.90 67.57 -52.43
N GLU A 371 100.40 67.57 -53.67
CA GLU A 371 101.13 68.07 -54.84
C GLU A 371 101.31 69.59 -54.84
N VAL A 372 100.31 70.36 -54.40
CA VAL A 372 100.40 71.82 -54.29
C VAL A 372 101.38 72.24 -53.19
N ILE A 373 101.42 71.52 -52.07
CA ILE A 373 102.39 71.77 -50.99
C ILE A 373 103.83 71.55 -51.49
N LYS A 374 104.08 70.49 -52.28
CA LYS A 374 105.41 70.23 -52.86
C LYS A 374 105.87 71.24 -53.91
N LYS A 375 104.97 71.99 -54.54
CA LYS A 375 105.31 73.02 -55.55
C LYS A 375 105.61 74.41 -54.96
N ASN A 376 105.31 74.67 -53.70
CA ASN A 376 105.31 76.02 -53.12
C ASN A 376 106.45 76.32 -52.11
N GLU A 377 107.53 75.53 -52.07
CA GLU A 377 108.65 75.80 -51.14
C GLU A 377 110.00 76.08 -51.84
N HIS A 378 110.48 77.33 -51.64
CA HIS A 378 111.80 77.66 -51.05
C HIS A 378 113.00 78.27 -51.82
N GLU A 379 112.85 79.06 -52.90
CA GLU A 379 113.95 80.00 -53.29
C GLU A 379 113.54 81.44 -53.66
N ASP A 380 112.41 81.64 -54.35
CA ASP A 380 112.14 82.96 -54.94
C ASP A 380 111.48 83.98 -53.99
N HIS A 381 110.72 83.52 -52.98
CA HIS A 381 110.04 84.42 -52.05
C HIS A 381 110.98 85.06 -51.02
N VAL A 382 112.07 84.37 -50.64
CA VAL A 382 113.05 84.90 -49.68
C VAL A 382 113.88 86.04 -50.30
N ARG A 383 114.28 85.91 -51.57
CA ARG A 383 115.03 86.97 -52.29
C ARG A 383 114.20 88.24 -52.54
N ARG A 384 112.88 88.09 -52.76
CA ARG A 384 111.96 89.22 -52.99
C ARG A 384 111.77 90.08 -51.74
N ILE A 385 111.76 89.48 -50.55
CA ILE A 385 111.52 90.18 -49.28
C ILE A 385 112.73 91.01 -48.85
N GLN A 386 113.96 90.54 -49.08
CA GLN A 386 115.18 91.30 -48.77
C GLN A 386 115.37 92.55 -49.65
N LEU A 387 114.95 92.51 -50.91
CA LEU A 387 115.03 93.68 -51.81
C LEU A 387 113.99 94.77 -51.49
N LEU A 388 112.83 94.38 -50.95
CA LEU A 388 111.75 95.31 -50.60
C LEU A 388 112.03 96.08 -49.31
N LEU A 389 112.82 95.51 -48.38
CA LEU A 389 113.19 96.19 -47.13
C LEU A 389 114.14 97.38 -47.36
N THR A 390 115.13 97.24 -48.24
CA THR A 390 116.07 98.32 -48.57
C THR A 390 115.39 99.50 -49.29
N LEU A 391 114.42 99.22 -50.16
CA LEU A 391 113.65 100.26 -50.86
C LEU A 391 112.68 101.03 -49.95
N LEU A 392 112.26 100.43 -48.84
CA LEU A 392 111.31 101.05 -47.91
C LEU A 392 111.98 102.11 -47.01
N GLU A 393 113.26 101.92 -46.67
CA GLU A 393 114.05 102.88 -45.89
C GLU A 393 114.32 104.16 -46.69
N GLU A 394 114.64 104.04 -47.98
CA GLU A 394 114.87 105.18 -48.89
C GLU A 394 113.61 106.05 -49.07
N LYS A 395 112.43 105.42 -49.19
CA LYS A 395 111.16 106.13 -49.44
C LYS A 395 110.59 106.85 -48.20
N ASN A 396 110.94 106.43 -47.00
CA ASN A 396 110.50 107.12 -45.78
C ASN A 396 111.22 108.45 -45.54
N ALA A 397 112.43 108.65 -46.07
CA ALA A 397 113.14 109.93 -46.00
C ALA A 397 112.51 111.00 -46.91
N GLU A 398 112.05 110.62 -48.11
CA GLU A 398 111.38 111.52 -49.06
C GLU A 398 109.99 111.97 -48.58
N LEU A 399 109.31 111.17 -47.76
CA LEU A 399 107.94 111.42 -47.30
C LEU A 399 107.82 112.57 -46.29
N GLU A 400 108.84 112.80 -45.46
CA GLU A 400 108.84 113.91 -44.50
C GLU A 400 109.11 115.28 -45.15
N GLU A 401 109.81 115.31 -46.29
CA GLU A 401 110.06 116.54 -47.03
C GLU A 401 108.79 117.04 -47.76
N LEU A 402 107.92 116.12 -48.19
CA LEU A 402 106.64 116.42 -48.87
C LEU A 402 105.53 116.87 -47.91
N LYS A 403 105.52 116.40 -46.65
CA LYS A 403 104.54 116.83 -45.63
C LYS A 403 104.63 118.33 -45.31
N ASN A 404 105.83 118.89 -45.26
CA ASN A 404 106.02 120.32 -44.96
C ASN A 404 105.53 121.23 -46.10
N ARG A 405 105.47 120.71 -47.33
CA ARG A 405 104.99 121.44 -48.52
C ARG A 405 103.48 121.38 -48.70
N LYS A 406 102.83 120.35 -48.13
CA LYS A 406 101.38 120.16 -48.12
C LYS A 406 100.64 121.20 -47.24
N ASN A 407 101.21 121.55 -46.09
CA ASN A 407 100.56 122.45 -45.12
C ASN A 407 100.46 123.92 -45.59
N GLU A 408 101.29 124.34 -46.56
CA GLU A 408 101.24 125.68 -47.14
C GLU A 408 100.17 125.80 -48.26
N ILE A 409 99.81 124.68 -48.89
CA ILE A 409 98.81 124.63 -49.98
C ILE A 409 97.38 124.51 -49.43
N GLU A 410 97.20 123.96 -48.22
CA GLU A 410 95.90 123.88 -47.52
C GLU A 410 95.31 125.25 -47.13
N ARG A 411 96.08 126.35 -47.25
CA ARG A 411 95.60 127.73 -46.99
C ARG A 411 94.95 128.40 -48.22
N GLN A 412 94.93 127.76 -49.39
CA GLN A 412 94.57 128.44 -50.65
C GLN A 412 93.32 127.94 -51.40
N LEU A 413 92.56 126.95 -50.94
CA LEU A 413 91.39 126.50 -51.71
C LEU A 413 90.15 126.25 -50.85
N SER A 414 89.43 127.33 -50.56
CA SER A 414 87.99 127.33 -50.27
C SER A 414 87.19 127.66 -51.54
N SER A 415 86.61 126.65 -52.21
CA SER A 415 85.32 126.73 -52.96
C SER A 415 84.90 125.39 -53.62
N GLU A 416 83.94 124.72 -52.97
CA GLU A 416 82.85 123.78 -53.36
C GLU A 416 82.87 122.83 -54.60
N SER A 417 82.42 121.55 -54.38
CA SER A 417 81.39 120.80 -55.17
C SER A 417 81.23 119.29 -54.76
N SER A 418 80.01 118.73 -54.89
CA SER A 418 79.65 117.31 -55.17
C SER A 418 79.06 116.35 -54.10
N ASP A 419 78.82 116.74 -52.85
CA ASP A 419 78.39 115.78 -51.79
C ASP A 419 76.87 115.68 -51.51
N ALA A 420 76.01 116.44 -52.19
CA ALA A 420 74.57 116.49 -51.88
C ALA A 420 73.69 115.38 -52.51
N LYS A 421 74.23 114.57 -53.44
CA LYS A 421 73.47 113.53 -54.15
C LYS A 421 73.52 112.15 -53.48
N ASP A 422 74.60 111.84 -52.76
CA ASP A 422 74.78 110.53 -52.11
C ASP A 422 73.93 110.36 -50.84
N ALA A 423 73.58 111.47 -50.16
CA ALA A 423 72.73 111.44 -48.97
C ALA A 423 71.27 111.03 -49.27
N ARG A 424 70.74 111.32 -50.47
CA ARG A 424 69.36 110.99 -50.85
C ARG A 424 69.19 109.50 -51.20
N ILE A 425 70.20 108.91 -51.84
CA ILE A 425 70.21 107.48 -52.20
C ILE A 425 70.27 106.61 -50.95
N GLN A 426 71.07 107.00 -49.94
CA GLN A 426 71.13 106.29 -48.66
C GLN A 426 69.80 106.35 -47.88
N GLY A 427 69.01 107.42 -48.01
CA GLY A 427 67.70 107.54 -47.36
C GLY A 427 66.68 106.52 -47.90
N LEU A 428 66.56 106.42 -49.22
CA LEU A 428 65.64 105.47 -49.86
C LEU A 428 66.04 104.01 -49.65
N GLN A 429 67.35 103.71 -49.57
CA GLN A 429 67.83 102.37 -49.24
C GLN A 429 67.42 101.94 -47.82
N LYS A 430 67.51 102.84 -46.83
CA LYS A 430 67.07 102.56 -45.46
C LYS A 430 65.57 102.35 -45.35
N GLU A 431 64.76 103.13 -46.07
CA GLU A 431 63.31 102.94 -46.11
C GLU A 431 62.92 101.58 -46.73
N LEU A 432 63.62 101.17 -47.80
CA LEU A 432 63.40 99.87 -48.44
C LEU A 432 63.78 98.70 -47.51
N GLU A 433 64.88 98.82 -46.79
CA GLU A 433 65.31 97.84 -45.77
C GLU A 433 64.29 97.74 -44.63
N GLU A 434 63.75 98.87 -44.15
CA GLU A 434 62.75 98.88 -43.09
C GLU A 434 61.42 98.24 -43.52
N ILE A 435 60.98 98.47 -44.76
CA ILE A 435 59.80 97.82 -45.33
C ILE A 435 60.01 96.30 -45.48
N ASN A 436 61.17 95.88 -45.96
CA ASN A 436 61.48 94.45 -46.09
C ASN A 436 61.53 93.74 -44.73
N ARG A 437 62.04 94.41 -43.68
CA ARG A 437 62.01 93.87 -42.31
C ARG A 437 60.58 93.67 -41.81
N LYS A 438 59.70 94.66 -41.97
CA LYS A 438 58.29 94.57 -41.57
C LYS A 438 57.54 93.48 -42.34
N LEU A 439 57.86 93.29 -43.63
CA LEU A 439 57.29 92.21 -44.43
C LEU A 439 57.74 90.82 -43.94
N GLN A 440 59.02 90.68 -43.57
CA GLN A 440 59.54 89.43 -42.99
C GLN A 440 58.93 89.12 -41.62
N GLU A 441 58.77 90.13 -40.75
CA GLU A 441 58.10 90.00 -39.46
C GLU A 441 56.64 89.54 -39.64
N ALA A 442 55.87 90.20 -40.52
CA ALA A 442 54.49 89.83 -40.82
C ALA A 442 54.36 88.42 -41.45
N LEU A 443 55.32 87.99 -42.28
CA LEU A 443 55.39 86.62 -42.79
C LEU A 443 55.69 85.60 -41.69
N GLY A 444 56.54 85.95 -40.74
CA GLY A 444 56.83 85.13 -39.56
C GLY A 444 55.60 84.94 -38.67
N GLU A 445 54.90 86.02 -38.34
CA GLU A 445 53.64 85.98 -37.58
C GLU A 445 52.56 85.17 -38.29
N LYS A 446 52.42 85.35 -39.62
CA LYS A 446 51.49 84.56 -40.44
C LYS A 446 51.78 83.06 -40.35
N ASN A 447 53.06 82.66 -40.42
CA ASN A 447 53.43 81.24 -40.32
C ASN A 447 53.17 80.68 -38.92
N GLN A 448 53.45 81.44 -37.86
CA GLN A 448 53.11 81.04 -36.48
C GLN A 448 51.61 80.80 -36.31
N LEU A 449 50.77 81.68 -36.85
CA LEU A 449 49.32 81.50 -36.81
C LEU A 449 48.85 80.24 -37.57
N TYR A 450 49.52 79.87 -38.66
CA TYR A 450 49.21 78.60 -39.35
C TYR A 450 49.63 77.39 -38.53
N ASP A 451 50.80 77.42 -37.88
CA ASP A 451 51.26 76.34 -37.03
C ASP A 451 50.32 76.15 -35.82
N ASP A 452 49.89 77.24 -35.19
CA ASP A 452 48.90 77.24 -34.10
C ASP A 452 47.55 76.70 -34.57
N LEU A 453 47.08 77.11 -35.75
CA LEU A 453 45.83 76.60 -36.33
C LEU A 453 45.90 75.10 -36.61
N VAL A 454 47.03 74.61 -37.12
CA VAL A 454 47.27 73.18 -37.36
C VAL A 454 47.32 72.41 -36.04
N SER A 455 47.97 72.95 -35.00
CA SER A 455 48.01 72.35 -33.66
C SER A 455 46.60 72.22 -33.07
N ASN A 456 45.85 73.32 -33.05
CA ASN A 456 44.46 73.34 -32.56
C ASN A 456 43.57 72.37 -33.34
N THR A 457 43.74 72.26 -34.66
CA THR A 457 42.98 71.32 -35.48
C THR A 457 43.29 69.87 -35.11
N ARG A 458 44.55 69.54 -34.81
CA ARG A 458 44.94 68.19 -34.35
C ARG A 458 44.36 67.87 -32.97
N GLU A 459 44.37 68.83 -32.05
CA GLU A 459 43.77 68.66 -30.72
C GLU A 459 42.26 68.44 -30.81
N LEU A 460 41.56 69.21 -31.66
CA LEU A 460 40.13 69.01 -31.91
C LEU A 460 39.81 67.64 -32.51
N LEU A 461 40.65 67.14 -33.42
CA LEU A 461 40.50 65.78 -33.96
C LEU A 461 40.69 64.72 -32.87
N ALA A 462 41.69 64.87 -32.01
CA ALA A 462 41.90 63.95 -30.89
C ALA A 462 40.73 63.96 -29.89
N ILE A 463 40.18 65.14 -29.58
CA ILE A 463 38.98 65.26 -28.73
C ILE A 463 37.79 64.58 -29.42
N ASN A 464 37.59 64.81 -30.72
CA ASN A 464 36.51 64.17 -31.47
C ASN A 464 36.61 62.64 -31.46
N ASP A 465 37.81 62.07 -31.58
CA ASP A 465 38.04 60.63 -31.48
C ASP A 465 37.66 60.09 -30.09
N THR A 466 37.97 60.83 -29.02
CA THR A 466 37.56 60.45 -27.66
C THR A 466 36.04 60.54 -27.46
N ILE A 467 35.39 61.56 -28.02
CA ILE A 467 33.93 61.69 -28.01
C ILE A 467 33.28 60.52 -28.76
N GLN A 468 33.82 60.10 -29.90
CA GLN A 468 33.30 58.95 -30.65
C GLN A 468 33.42 57.65 -29.87
N LYS A 469 34.55 57.41 -29.19
CA LYS A 469 34.72 56.23 -28.31
C LYS A 469 33.73 56.24 -27.16
N ASN A 470 33.53 57.38 -26.51
CA ASN A 470 32.55 57.52 -25.43
C ASN A 470 31.12 57.32 -25.94
N ALA A 471 30.78 57.80 -27.14
CA ALA A 471 29.48 57.57 -27.75
C ALA A 471 29.21 56.08 -28.04
N GLN A 472 30.23 55.35 -28.51
CA GLN A 472 30.15 53.90 -28.71
C GLN A 472 29.94 53.16 -27.38
N GLU A 473 30.65 53.55 -26.33
CA GLU A 473 30.50 52.94 -25.00
C GLU A 473 29.13 53.24 -24.39
N ILE A 474 28.62 54.47 -24.53
CA ILE A 474 27.25 54.82 -24.12
C ILE A 474 26.23 53.96 -24.86
N ALA A 475 26.40 53.72 -26.17
CA ALA A 475 25.51 52.85 -26.92
C ALA A 475 25.55 51.41 -26.42
N ARG A 476 26.74 50.88 -26.11
CA ARG A 476 26.94 49.54 -25.53
C ARG A 476 26.23 49.40 -24.17
N LEU A 477 26.47 50.34 -23.26
CA LEU A 477 25.86 50.36 -21.93
C LEU A 477 24.33 50.54 -22.02
N THR A 478 23.84 51.33 -22.98
CA THR A 478 22.39 51.50 -23.19
C THR A 478 21.74 50.19 -23.66
N GLN A 479 22.40 49.43 -24.52
CA GLN A 479 21.94 48.11 -24.94
C GLN A 479 21.95 47.11 -23.76
N GLU A 480 23.01 47.11 -22.96
CA GLU A 480 23.11 46.26 -21.77
C GLU A 480 22.00 46.57 -20.75
N LEU A 481 21.74 47.87 -20.47
CA LEU A 481 20.63 48.30 -19.63
C LEU A 481 19.27 47.89 -20.20
N SER A 482 19.10 47.88 -21.52
CA SER A 482 17.86 47.41 -22.15
C SER A 482 17.62 45.91 -21.91
N ILE A 483 18.68 45.10 -22.01
CA ILE A 483 18.62 43.66 -21.73
C ILE A 483 18.30 43.43 -20.24
N LEU A 484 19.04 44.07 -19.34
CA LEU A 484 18.83 43.95 -17.89
C LEU A 484 17.42 44.39 -17.47
N ARG A 485 16.86 45.43 -18.10
CA ARG A 485 15.46 45.85 -17.87
C ARG A 485 14.47 44.77 -18.27
N LYS A 486 14.67 44.11 -19.42
CA LYS A 486 13.80 43.00 -19.86
C LYS A 486 13.92 41.79 -18.94
N GLU A 487 15.12 41.46 -18.48
CA GLU A 487 15.33 40.38 -17.50
C GLU A 487 14.65 40.70 -16.16
N LEU A 488 14.70 41.97 -15.72
CA LEU A 488 14.05 42.41 -14.50
C LEU A 488 12.52 42.32 -14.63
N GLU A 489 11.94 42.76 -15.75
CA GLU A 489 10.49 42.62 -16.02
C GLU A 489 10.05 41.14 -16.04
N GLN A 490 10.87 40.24 -16.62
CA GLN A 490 10.60 38.80 -16.60
C GLN A 490 10.64 38.24 -15.17
N LYS A 491 11.64 38.64 -14.37
CA LYS A 491 11.74 38.23 -12.96
C LYS A 491 10.57 38.77 -12.13
N GLU A 492 10.10 39.99 -12.40
CA GLU A 492 8.90 40.55 -11.74
C GLU A 492 7.64 39.74 -12.05
N LYS A 493 7.46 39.29 -13.31
CA LYS A 493 6.36 38.39 -13.68
C LYS A 493 6.44 37.07 -12.93
N ILE A 494 7.63 36.45 -12.88
CA ILE A 494 7.85 35.21 -12.12
C ILE A 494 7.54 35.42 -10.63
N ILE A 495 7.97 36.54 -10.04
CA ILE A 495 7.67 36.85 -8.63
C ILE A 495 6.16 37.02 -8.41
N TYR A 496 5.45 37.66 -9.34
CA TYR A 496 4.00 37.81 -9.28
C TYR A 496 3.29 36.45 -9.32
N ASP A 497 3.68 35.58 -10.27
CA ASP A 497 3.10 34.24 -10.38
C ASP A 497 3.40 33.38 -9.13
N LEU A 498 4.63 33.44 -8.61
CA LEU A 498 5.00 32.75 -7.37
C LEU A 498 4.22 33.26 -6.16
N ARG A 499 3.85 34.54 -6.11
CA ARG A 499 2.99 35.09 -5.05
C ARG A 499 1.58 34.52 -5.12
N ILE A 500 1.01 34.39 -6.32
CA ILE A 500 -0.32 33.77 -6.50
C ILE A 500 -0.29 32.32 -5.99
N ILE A 501 0.72 31.54 -6.40
CA ILE A 501 0.88 30.15 -5.97
C ILE A 501 1.05 30.06 -4.44
N LEU A 502 1.84 30.96 -3.84
CA LEU A 502 1.98 31.01 -2.38
C LEU A 502 0.66 31.30 -1.66
N GLU A 503 -0.16 32.19 -2.21
CA GLU A 503 -1.46 32.52 -1.62
C GLU A 503 -2.45 31.36 -1.73
N GLU A 504 -2.47 30.66 -2.88
CA GLU A 504 -3.25 29.43 -3.05
C GLU A 504 -2.82 28.35 -2.04
N LYS A 505 -1.51 28.17 -1.84
CA LYS A 505 -0.98 27.22 -0.87
C LYS A 505 -1.29 27.61 0.58
N ARG A 506 -1.30 28.91 0.91
CA ARG A 506 -1.74 29.39 2.22
C ARG A 506 -3.20 29.06 2.48
N ARG A 507 -4.07 29.28 1.49
CA ARG A 507 -5.48 28.92 1.58
C ARG A 507 -5.70 27.42 1.76
N GLU A 508 -4.96 26.59 1.03
CA GLU A 508 -5.01 25.13 1.18
C GLU A 508 -4.60 24.70 2.60
N ILE A 509 -3.56 25.34 3.18
CA ILE A 509 -3.15 25.11 4.57
C ILE A 509 -4.26 25.50 5.55
N GLU A 510 -4.89 26.67 5.37
CA GLU A 510 -5.99 27.11 6.25
C GLU A 510 -7.18 26.15 6.20
N GLU A 511 -7.55 25.65 5.01
CA GLU A 511 -8.62 24.65 4.85
C GLU A 511 -8.24 23.34 5.57
N LEU A 512 -7.00 22.87 5.43
CA LEU A 512 -6.50 21.70 6.15
C LEU A 512 -6.49 21.91 7.67
N GLU A 513 -6.11 23.08 8.18
CA GLU A 513 -6.13 23.39 9.61
C GLU A 513 -7.55 23.34 10.20
N VAL A 514 -8.57 23.80 9.45
CA VAL A 514 -9.96 23.69 9.86
C VAL A 514 -10.38 22.23 9.98
N THR A 515 -10.09 21.42 8.95
CA THR A 515 -10.42 19.98 8.99
C THR A 515 -9.69 19.24 10.12
N LEU A 516 -8.44 19.61 10.40
CA LEU A 516 -7.66 19.02 11.49
C LEU A 516 -8.31 19.32 12.85
N LYS A 517 -8.75 20.57 13.08
CA LYS A 517 -9.48 20.94 14.32
C LYS A 517 -10.79 20.17 14.48
N GLU A 518 -11.54 19.96 13.40
CA GLU A 518 -12.77 19.15 13.43
C GLU A 518 -12.47 17.70 13.84
N ARG A 519 -11.41 17.11 13.28
CA ARG A 519 -10.97 15.76 13.62
C ARG A 519 -10.45 15.65 15.06
N GLU A 520 -9.75 16.66 15.56
CA GLU A 520 -9.32 16.72 16.96
C GLU A 520 -10.52 16.76 17.91
N LEU A 521 -11.54 17.57 17.61
CA LEU A 521 -12.79 17.61 18.37
C LEU A 521 -13.54 16.27 18.33
N GLU A 522 -13.58 15.62 17.17
CA GLU A 522 -14.18 14.30 17.02
C GLU A 522 -13.42 13.24 17.84
N ALA A 523 -12.09 13.26 17.78
CA ALA A 523 -11.24 12.37 18.58
C ALA A 523 -11.46 12.57 20.09
N GLU A 524 -11.62 13.82 20.53
CA GLU A 524 -11.91 14.13 21.94
C GLU A 524 -13.28 13.60 22.37
N ARG A 525 -14.31 13.73 21.52
CA ARG A 525 -15.63 13.14 21.77
C ARG A 525 -15.57 11.62 21.89
N LEU A 526 -14.82 10.97 21.00
CA LEU A 526 -14.64 9.52 21.05
C LEU A 526 -13.89 9.08 22.31
N ARG A 527 -12.87 9.84 22.75
CA ARG A 527 -12.18 9.59 24.02
C ARG A 527 -13.12 9.68 25.23
N GLN A 528 -14.00 10.68 25.25
CA GLN A 528 -15.02 10.81 26.30
C GLN A 528 -15.98 9.62 26.30
N LEU A 529 -16.44 9.19 25.12
CA LEU A 529 -17.32 8.03 25.00
C LEU A 529 -16.64 6.74 25.45
N ILE A 530 -15.37 6.52 25.08
CA ILE A 530 -14.58 5.38 25.56
C ILE A 530 -14.48 5.42 27.09
N ALA A 531 -14.15 6.57 27.68
CA ALA A 531 -14.06 6.70 29.13
C ALA A 531 -15.40 6.39 29.85
N GLU A 532 -16.53 6.81 29.27
CA GLU A 532 -17.86 6.47 29.78
C GLU A 532 -18.14 4.97 29.69
N LYS A 533 -17.80 4.34 28.55
CA LYS A 533 -17.95 2.89 28.38
C LYS A 533 -17.03 2.09 29.31
N ASP A 534 -15.80 2.52 29.53
CA ASP A 534 -14.89 1.90 30.50
C ASP A 534 -15.38 2.04 31.95
N ALA A 535 -16.12 3.11 32.28
CA ALA A 535 -16.79 3.23 33.57
C ALA A 535 -17.96 2.24 33.69
N GLN A 536 -18.78 2.10 32.64
CA GLN A 536 -19.87 1.12 32.60
C GLN A 536 -19.35 -0.32 32.69
N ILE A 537 -18.25 -0.63 32.00
CA ILE A 537 -17.60 -1.94 32.07
C ILE A 537 -17.14 -2.20 33.50
N ARG A 538 -16.47 -1.25 34.16
CA ARG A 538 -16.05 -1.39 35.56
C ARG A 538 -17.23 -1.64 36.51
N GLU A 539 -18.33 -0.90 36.35
CA GLU A 539 -19.53 -1.10 37.17
C GLU A 539 -20.13 -2.51 36.96
N LEU A 540 -20.20 -2.97 35.71
CA LEU A 540 -20.67 -4.32 35.39
C LEU A 540 -19.71 -5.41 35.91
N GLU A 541 -18.40 -5.20 35.81
CA GLU A 541 -17.38 -6.08 36.38
C GLU A 541 -17.51 -6.17 37.90
N GLU A 542 -17.78 -5.06 38.58
CA GLU A 542 -18.00 -5.01 40.03
C GLU A 542 -19.30 -5.73 40.43
N GLN A 543 -20.37 -5.57 39.65
CA GLN A 543 -21.62 -6.33 39.83
C GLN A 543 -21.41 -7.83 39.61
N VAL A 544 -20.65 -8.23 38.60
CA VAL A 544 -20.30 -9.64 38.33
C VAL A 544 -19.40 -10.21 39.42
N ALA A 545 -18.44 -9.43 39.93
CA ALA A 545 -17.61 -9.80 41.06
C ALA A 545 -18.44 -9.98 42.34
N ALA A 546 -19.40 -9.08 42.59
CA ALA A 546 -20.33 -9.18 43.72
C ALA A 546 -21.25 -10.41 43.62
N MET A 547 -21.74 -10.76 42.41
CA MET A 547 -22.53 -11.98 42.19
C MET A 547 -21.71 -13.27 42.34
N ASN A 548 -20.39 -13.22 42.12
CA ASN A 548 -19.49 -14.37 42.27
C ASN A 548 -18.83 -14.47 43.66
N ALA A 549 -19.15 -13.58 44.60
CA ALA A 549 -18.58 -13.58 45.94
C ALA A 549 -19.10 -14.77 46.80
N LYS A 550 -18.24 -15.77 47.01
CA LYS A 550 -18.41 -16.90 47.96
C LYS A 550 -18.11 -16.42 49.41
N PRO A 551 -18.67 -17.05 50.47
CA PRO A 551 -18.55 -16.56 51.85
C PRO A 551 -17.11 -16.64 52.41
N PRO A 552 -16.78 -15.83 53.43
CA PRO A 552 -15.41 -15.48 53.77
C PRO A 552 -14.73 -16.60 54.57
N THR A 553 -13.49 -16.93 54.16
CA THR A 553 -12.51 -17.65 54.98
C THR A 553 -11.20 -16.84 54.98
N PRO A 554 -10.45 -16.85 56.10
CA PRO A 554 -9.66 -15.71 56.52
C PRO A 554 -8.33 -15.58 55.79
N GLU A 555 -7.95 -14.31 55.59
CA GLU A 555 -6.70 -13.71 55.14
C GLU A 555 -5.49 -14.64 54.94
N PRO A 556 -4.89 -14.55 53.75
CA PRO A 556 -3.49 -14.21 53.71
C PRO A 556 -3.15 -13.15 52.64
N VAL A 557 -2.48 -12.10 53.12
CA VAL A 557 -1.39 -11.35 52.47
C VAL A 557 -1.57 -10.95 51.01
N GLU A 558 -1.79 -9.64 50.80
CA GLU A 558 -1.69 -8.93 49.53
C GLU A 558 -0.43 -9.35 48.75
N GLU A 559 -0.63 -10.05 47.62
CA GLU A 559 0.35 -10.08 46.54
C GLU A 559 0.00 -8.96 45.56
N GLU A 560 0.94 -8.01 45.45
CA GLU A 560 0.91 -6.91 44.49
C GLU A 560 0.78 -7.44 43.03
N PRO A 561 0.07 -6.72 42.15
CA PRO A 561 -0.15 -7.14 40.77
C PRO A 561 1.17 -7.26 40.01
N PRO A 562 1.35 -8.30 39.17
CA PRO A 562 2.61 -8.58 38.50
C PRO A 562 3.01 -7.41 37.59
N GLU A 563 4.12 -6.77 37.94
CA GLU A 563 4.83 -5.83 37.08
C GLU A 563 5.06 -6.47 35.71
N VAL A 564 4.60 -5.77 34.67
CA VAL A 564 4.96 -6.04 33.29
C VAL A 564 6.49 -6.09 33.21
N PRO A 565 7.12 -7.19 32.76
CA PRO A 565 8.57 -7.31 32.80
C PRO A 565 9.18 -6.23 31.89
N GLN A 566 9.70 -5.17 32.51
CA GLN A 566 10.59 -4.24 31.86
C GLN A 566 11.85 -5.03 31.48
N ILE A 567 12.03 -5.24 30.18
CA ILE A 567 13.23 -5.85 29.64
C ILE A 567 14.39 -4.91 30.05
N GLU A 568 15.25 -5.37 30.96
CA GLU A 568 16.50 -4.67 31.27
C GLU A 568 17.30 -4.48 29.98
N ILE A 569 17.24 -3.26 29.43
CA ILE A 569 17.98 -2.84 28.25
C ILE A 569 19.47 -2.87 28.63
N THR A 570 20.15 -3.94 28.24
CA THR A 570 21.54 -4.21 28.62
C THR A 570 22.50 -4.27 27.42
N ASP A 571 21.97 -4.26 26.19
CA ASP A 571 22.75 -4.28 24.95
C ASP A 571 22.08 -3.38 23.89
N ASP A 572 22.87 -2.75 23.01
CA ASP A 572 22.40 -1.92 21.90
C ASP A 572 21.50 -2.71 20.95
N VAL A 573 21.76 -4.02 20.80
CA VAL A 573 20.91 -4.93 20.04
C VAL A 573 19.51 -5.05 20.66
N ASP A 574 19.41 -5.08 21.99
CA ASP A 574 18.12 -5.16 22.69
C ASP A 574 17.34 -3.85 22.57
N ALA A 575 18.03 -2.71 22.64
CA ALA A 575 17.41 -1.39 22.48
C ALA A 575 16.79 -1.22 21.07
N MET A 576 17.56 -1.57 20.03
CA MET A 576 17.05 -1.52 18.65
C MET A 576 15.92 -2.52 18.43
N LEU A 577 16.03 -3.74 18.97
CA LEU A 577 14.97 -4.75 18.82
C LEU A 577 13.68 -4.31 19.52
N ALA A 578 13.76 -3.74 20.73
CA ALA A 578 12.61 -3.22 21.46
C ALA A 578 11.95 -2.06 20.71
N GLN A 579 12.74 -1.14 20.13
CA GLN A 579 12.24 -0.06 19.30
C GLN A 579 11.49 -0.60 18.07
N TYR A 580 12.03 -1.62 17.40
CA TYR A 580 11.38 -2.24 16.25
C TYR A 580 10.09 -2.97 16.62
N ILE A 581 10.04 -3.64 17.78
CA ILE A 581 8.81 -4.30 18.27
C ILE A 581 7.72 -3.27 18.56
N ASN A 582 8.08 -2.16 19.20
CA ASN A 582 7.13 -1.11 19.59
C ASN A 582 6.63 -0.29 18.39
N ILE A 583 7.49 0.00 17.41
CA ILE A 583 7.13 0.80 16.22
C ILE A 583 6.39 -0.05 15.18
N ALA A 584 6.83 -1.29 14.94
CA ALA A 584 6.27 -2.14 13.88
C ALA A 584 5.03 -2.94 14.33
N GLY A 585 4.67 -2.90 15.61
CA GLY A 585 3.51 -3.62 16.15
C GLY A 585 3.59 -5.13 15.92
N CYS A 586 4.74 -5.74 16.19
CA CYS A 586 4.95 -7.15 15.88
C CYS A 586 4.00 -8.06 16.69
N PRO A 587 3.14 -8.88 16.04
CA PRO A 587 2.15 -9.70 16.74
C PRO A 587 2.75 -10.99 17.36
N VAL A 588 4.01 -11.30 17.08
CA VAL A 588 4.67 -12.55 17.52
C VAL A 588 5.47 -12.30 18.80
N PRO A 589 5.29 -13.10 19.86
CA PRO A 589 6.02 -12.92 21.11
C PRO A 589 7.53 -13.22 20.94
N ILE A 590 8.37 -12.36 21.52
CA ILE A 590 9.84 -12.47 21.45
C ILE A 590 10.44 -12.61 22.85
N LYS A 591 11.37 -13.56 23.04
CA LYS A 591 12.10 -13.77 24.31
C LYS A 591 13.61 -13.74 24.11
N ARG A 592 14.32 -12.95 24.91
CA ARG A 592 15.79 -12.90 24.91
C ARG A 592 16.38 -14.21 25.45
N LEU A 593 17.35 -14.77 24.75
CA LEU A 593 18.15 -15.92 25.21
C LEU A 593 19.59 -15.54 25.60
N GLY A 594 20.03 -14.33 25.25
CA GLY A 594 21.36 -13.80 25.55
C GLY A 594 22.35 -13.96 24.40
N GLY A 595 23.40 -13.13 24.39
CA GLY A 595 24.49 -13.17 23.39
C GLY A 595 24.02 -12.98 21.95
N GLY A 596 23.05 -12.07 21.73
CA GLY A 596 22.44 -11.83 20.41
C GLY A 596 21.43 -12.90 19.96
N TYR A 597 21.13 -13.91 20.79
CA TYR A 597 20.09 -14.89 20.48
C TYR A 597 18.73 -14.52 21.07
N TYR A 598 17.69 -14.67 20.26
CA TYR A 598 16.31 -14.43 20.62
C TYR A 598 15.43 -15.60 20.18
N MET A 599 14.29 -15.77 20.83
CA MET A 599 13.23 -16.68 20.43
C MET A 599 12.12 -15.84 19.81
N PHE A 600 11.89 -15.96 18.50
CA PHE A 600 10.83 -15.29 17.76
C PHE A 600 9.70 -16.31 17.54
N GLY A 601 8.66 -16.23 18.37
CA GLY A 601 7.60 -17.23 18.42
C GLY A 601 8.15 -18.60 18.78
N THR A 602 8.25 -19.50 17.79
CA THR A 602 8.77 -20.86 17.98
C THR A 602 10.19 -21.05 17.45
N LYS A 603 10.78 -20.02 16.85
CA LYS A 603 12.05 -20.09 16.12
C LYS A 603 13.17 -19.34 16.85
N LYS A 604 14.30 -20.02 17.07
CA LYS A 604 15.52 -19.39 17.58
C LYS A 604 16.19 -18.57 16.47
N ILE A 605 16.42 -17.29 16.71
CA ILE A 605 17.07 -16.37 15.79
C ILE A 605 18.34 -15.78 16.43
N TYR A 606 19.27 -15.34 15.60
CA TYR A 606 20.45 -14.60 16.00
C TYR A 606 20.42 -13.22 15.35
N ALA A 607 20.41 -12.17 16.17
CA ALA A 607 20.40 -10.79 15.72
C ALA A 607 21.70 -10.09 16.13
N LYS A 608 22.17 -9.19 15.26
CA LYS A 608 23.31 -8.32 15.52
C LYS A 608 23.17 -7.02 14.74
N ILE A 609 23.92 -6.00 15.11
CA ILE A 609 23.98 -4.73 14.37
C ILE A 609 25.09 -4.83 13.31
N LEU A 610 24.76 -4.55 12.05
CA LEU A 610 25.74 -4.33 10.98
C LEU A 610 25.46 -2.99 10.31
N ASN A 611 26.48 -2.13 10.22
CA ASN A 611 26.38 -0.80 9.61
C ASN A 611 25.23 0.05 10.19
N GLY A 612 25.00 -0.03 11.51
CA GLY A 612 23.92 0.70 12.19
C GLY A 612 22.52 0.13 11.96
N GLN A 613 22.37 -1.00 11.27
CA GLN A 613 21.09 -1.65 11.04
C GLN A 613 21.01 -3.00 11.78
N LEU A 614 19.84 -3.28 12.36
CA LEU A 614 19.58 -4.54 13.04
C LEU A 614 19.30 -5.64 12.02
N VAL A 615 20.15 -6.66 11.98
CA VAL A 615 20.03 -7.77 11.04
C VAL A 615 19.93 -9.12 11.73
N VAL A 616 19.15 -10.03 11.13
CA VAL A 616 18.91 -11.39 11.61
C VAL A 616 19.62 -12.39 10.70
N ARG A 617 20.33 -13.37 11.29
CA ARG A 617 20.97 -14.47 10.53
C ARG A 617 19.90 -15.40 9.95
N VAL A 618 19.98 -15.61 8.64
CA VAL A 618 19.16 -16.58 7.87
C VAL A 618 20.05 -17.60 7.16
N GLY A 619 19.46 -18.64 6.56
CA GLY A 619 20.18 -19.77 5.95
C GLY A 619 21.14 -19.43 4.80
N GLY A 620 21.13 -18.19 4.30
CA GLY A 620 22.00 -17.71 3.22
C GLY A 620 22.73 -16.39 3.52
N GLY A 621 22.69 -15.87 4.75
CA GLY A 621 23.26 -14.55 5.03
C GLY A 621 22.63 -13.86 6.23
N TYR A 622 22.61 -12.53 6.20
CA TYR A 622 21.89 -11.69 7.15
C TYR A 622 20.77 -10.96 6.40
N MET A 623 19.62 -10.81 7.04
CA MET A 623 18.45 -10.13 6.50
C MET A 623 18.02 -9.02 7.44
N ASN A 624 17.46 -7.92 6.92
CA ASN A 624 16.99 -6.83 7.77
C ASN A 624 15.83 -7.30 8.67
N ILE A 625 15.77 -6.82 9.93
CA ILE A 625 14.74 -7.21 10.90
C ILE A 625 13.32 -6.91 10.38
N GLU A 626 13.12 -5.79 9.66
CA GLU A 626 11.82 -5.43 9.10
C GLU A 626 11.34 -6.44 8.05
N GLU A 627 12.23 -6.84 7.14
CA GLU A 627 11.95 -7.87 6.13
C GLU A 627 11.74 -9.23 6.80
N PHE A 628 12.51 -9.53 7.86
CA PHE A 628 12.35 -10.76 8.63
C PHE A 628 10.98 -10.87 9.29
N ILE A 629 10.50 -9.80 9.94
CA ILE A 629 9.17 -9.78 10.56
C ILE A 629 8.11 -9.95 9.47
N LYS A 630 8.18 -9.20 8.36
CA LYS A 630 7.20 -9.30 7.26
C LYS A 630 7.10 -10.72 6.66
N CYS A 631 8.23 -11.41 6.48
CA CYS A 631 8.21 -12.74 5.88
C CYS A 631 7.82 -13.88 6.83
N TYR A 632 8.15 -13.77 8.12
CA TYR A 632 8.04 -14.89 9.06
C TYR A 632 7.00 -14.70 10.18
N ALA A 633 6.47 -13.49 10.39
CA ALA A 633 5.53 -13.23 11.49
C ALA A 633 4.27 -14.09 11.38
N ASP A 634 3.60 -14.13 10.23
CA ASP A 634 2.36 -14.87 10.05
C ASP A 634 2.55 -16.38 10.28
N GLN A 635 3.66 -16.93 9.77
CA GLN A 635 3.98 -18.36 9.93
C GLN A 635 4.25 -18.73 11.39
N GLU A 636 4.93 -17.87 12.13
CA GLU A 636 5.22 -18.10 13.54
C GLU A 636 3.99 -17.88 14.42
N LEU A 637 3.14 -16.91 14.09
CA LEU A 637 1.88 -16.66 14.81
C LEU A 637 0.94 -17.87 14.72
N ILE A 638 0.81 -18.50 13.55
CA ILE A 638 0.03 -19.72 13.37
C ILE A 638 0.56 -20.86 14.27
N LYS A 639 1.89 -21.01 14.36
CA LYS A 639 2.52 -22.04 15.22
C LYS A 639 2.34 -21.75 16.71
N VAL A 640 2.44 -20.48 17.11
CA VAL A 640 2.20 -20.04 18.49
C VAL A 640 0.75 -20.32 18.90
N ASN A 641 -0.22 -19.97 18.06
CA ASN A 641 -1.63 -20.24 18.32
C ASN A 641 -1.93 -21.74 18.40
N LYS A 642 -1.30 -22.56 17.54
CA LYS A 642 -1.40 -24.02 17.62
C LYS A 642 -0.84 -24.59 18.92
N ARG A 643 0.30 -24.09 19.42
CA ARG A 643 0.86 -24.49 20.73
C ARG A 643 -0.05 -24.07 21.88
N ARG A 644 -0.65 -22.89 21.80
CA ARG A 644 -1.60 -22.37 22.80
C ARG A 644 -2.87 -23.23 22.89
N GLN A 645 -3.43 -23.62 21.75
CA GLN A 645 -4.58 -24.54 21.69
C GLN A 645 -4.26 -25.94 22.24
N GLN A 646 -2.99 -26.35 22.21
CA GLN A 646 -2.53 -27.64 22.72
C GLN A 646 -2.09 -27.59 24.21
N GLY A 647 -2.21 -26.45 24.88
CA GLY A 647 -1.77 -26.30 26.28
C GLY A 647 -0.24 -26.41 26.46
N LEU A 648 0.53 -26.17 25.39
CA LEU A 648 1.98 -26.22 25.41
C LEU A 648 2.55 -24.82 25.62
N ASP A 649 3.63 -24.71 26.40
CA ASP A 649 4.38 -23.46 26.56
C ASP A 649 4.90 -22.97 25.20
N ILE A 650 4.71 -21.68 24.93
CA ILE A 650 4.93 -21.07 23.62
C ILE A 650 6.40 -21.22 23.18
N PHE A 651 7.35 -21.09 24.09
CA PHE A 651 8.78 -21.05 23.80
C PHE A 651 9.46 -22.42 23.91
N THR A 652 9.04 -23.24 24.87
CA THR A 652 9.69 -24.53 25.18
C THR A 652 8.96 -25.73 24.56
N GLY A 653 7.70 -25.57 24.15
CA GLY A 653 6.90 -26.65 23.54
C GLY A 653 6.61 -27.82 24.49
N LYS A 654 6.83 -27.66 25.79
CA LYS A 654 6.49 -28.64 26.82
C LYS A 654 5.07 -28.40 27.34
N PRO A 655 4.34 -29.44 27.75
CA PRO A 655 3.05 -29.24 28.42
C PRO A 655 3.28 -28.38 29.66
N VAL A 656 2.43 -27.37 29.84
CA VAL A 656 2.44 -26.53 31.04
C VAL A 656 1.94 -27.42 32.18
N VAL A 657 2.86 -28.10 32.85
CA VAL A 657 2.56 -28.88 34.05
C VAL A 657 2.27 -27.87 35.16
N ALA A 658 1.05 -27.88 35.67
CA ALA A 658 0.67 -27.16 36.88
C ALA A 658 1.26 -27.91 38.08
N ASP A 659 2.57 -27.78 38.32
CA ASP A 659 3.21 -28.33 39.52
C ASP A 659 3.44 -27.24 40.56
N ASP A 660 2.64 -27.36 41.62
CA ASP A 660 3.12 -27.55 42.99
C ASP A 660 4.12 -26.49 43.49
N ALA A 661 3.55 -25.50 44.15
CA ALA A 661 4.28 -24.57 44.99
C ALA A 661 4.95 -25.32 46.15
N GLY A 662 6.28 -25.26 46.20
CA GLY A 662 7.00 -25.20 47.46
C GLY A 662 7.96 -26.35 47.73
N LYS A 663 9.25 -26.12 47.43
CA LYS A 663 10.35 -26.34 48.39
C LYS A 663 11.65 -25.71 47.91
N SER A 664 12.06 -24.67 48.65
CA SER A 664 13.40 -24.08 48.59
C SER A 664 14.48 -25.09 49.06
N PRO A 665 15.68 -25.09 48.45
CA PRO A 665 16.80 -25.91 48.90
C PRO A 665 17.67 -25.16 49.93
N LYS A 666 17.77 -25.72 51.15
CA LYS A 666 18.75 -25.29 52.15
C LYS A 666 20.12 -25.96 51.89
N GLY A 667 21.17 -25.17 52.02
CA GLY A 667 22.55 -25.60 51.85
C GLY A 667 23.18 -26.34 53.04
N ARG A 668 24.28 -27.03 52.68
CA ARG A 668 25.46 -27.45 53.48
C ARG A 668 25.26 -28.38 54.69
N ARG A 669 25.82 -29.61 54.57
CA ARG A 669 27.10 -30.05 55.19
C ARG A 669 27.36 -31.54 54.91
N SER A 670 28.57 -31.86 54.45
CA SER A 670 29.21 -33.20 54.52
C SER A 670 29.62 -33.52 55.99
N PRO A 671 30.24 -34.66 56.38
CA PRO A 671 30.73 -35.82 55.60
C PRO A 671 30.59 -37.24 56.27
N LYS A 672 31.13 -38.25 55.55
CA LYS A 672 31.60 -39.61 55.96
C LYS A 672 30.62 -40.79 55.93
N GLY A 673 31.09 -41.87 55.28
CA GLY A 673 30.93 -43.23 55.82
C GLY A 673 30.41 -44.32 54.88
N SER A 674 31.31 -44.87 54.06
CA SER A 674 31.51 -46.33 53.84
C SER A 674 30.31 -47.29 53.73
N ARG A 675 30.15 -47.94 52.56
CA ARG A 675 30.29 -49.41 52.30
C ARG A 675 29.43 -49.83 51.10
N SER A 676 30.10 -50.47 50.14
CA SER A 676 29.53 -51.31 49.06
C SER A 676 28.97 -52.65 49.64
N PRO A 677 28.57 -53.68 48.85
CA PRO A 677 28.00 -53.75 47.48
C PRO A 677 26.79 -54.73 47.37
N GLY A 678 26.09 -54.79 46.22
CA GLY A 678 25.58 -56.08 45.69
C GLY A 678 24.12 -56.16 45.18
N GLY A 679 23.94 -56.92 44.07
CA GLY A 679 22.68 -57.45 43.53
C GLY A 679 22.12 -56.63 42.35
N LYS A 680 22.23 -56.96 41.05
CA LYS A 680 21.95 -58.18 40.23
C LYS A 680 20.48 -58.65 40.24
N ILE A 681 20.03 -59.06 39.04
CA ILE A 681 18.84 -59.83 38.62
C ILE A 681 17.67 -58.89 38.18
N ALA A 682 17.32 -58.73 36.90
CA ALA A 682 16.90 -59.64 35.80
C ALA A 682 15.37 -59.81 35.69
N GLY A 683 14.88 -59.88 34.45
CA GLY A 683 13.56 -60.43 34.08
C GLY A 683 12.60 -59.40 33.49
N THR A 684 12.48 -59.25 32.17
CA THR A 684 11.72 -60.07 31.19
C THR A 684 10.24 -59.69 31.03
N ASN A 685 9.89 -59.48 29.75
CA ASN A 685 8.63 -59.80 29.05
C ASN A 685 7.58 -58.69 28.81
N CYS A 686 7.45 -58.36 27.52
CA CYS A 686 6.21 -58.10 26.75
C CYS A 686 5.13 -59.20 26.98
N PRO A 687 3.93 -59.19 26.35
CA PRO A 687 3.25 -58.24 25.45
C PRO A 687 1.84 -57.88 26.05
N THR A 688 0.84 -57.21 25.45
CA THR A 688 0.06 -57.54 24.24
C THR A 688 -1.10 -56.52 24.13
N SER A 689 -1.40 -56.10 22.90
CA SER A 689 -2.70 -55.87 22.23
C SER A 689 -3.96 -55.33 22.95
N LEU A 690 -4.63 -54.38 22.25
CA LEU A 690 -6.10 -54.23 22.03
C LEU A 690 -6.98 -53.99 23.29
N THR A 691 -8.04 -53.18 23.35
CA THR A 691 -9.08 -52.75 22.40
C THR A 691 -9.91 -51.62 23.04
N ALA A 692 -10.77 -51.00 22.24
CA ALA A 692 -11.82 -50.07 22.65
C ALA A 692 -12.97 -50.74 23.44
N ASN A 693 -13.71 -49.89 24.16
CA ASN A 693 -14.99 -50.08 24.87
C ASN A 693 -14.92 -50.70 26.28
N ASP A 694 -15.13 -49.87 27.30
CA ASP A 694 -16.33 -49.94 28.17
C ASP A 694 -16.30 -48.84 29.24
N ILE A 695 -17.26 -47.89 29.19
CA ILE A 695 -18.44 -47.82 30.06
C ILE A 695 -18.22 -46.95 31.31
N LYS A 696 -19.01 -45.86 31.31
CA LYS A 696 -19.73 -45.23 32.44
C LYS A 696 -19.03 -45.17 33.81
N LYS A 697 -19.08 -43.99 34.43
CA LYS A 697 -20.14 -43.63 35.40
C LYS A 697 -19.73 -42.41 36.22
N TYR A 698 -20.64 -41.43 36.18
CA TYR A 698 -21.15 -40.63 37.30
C TYR A 698 -20.24 -39.65 38.06
N LYS A 699 -20.87 -38.48 38.28
CA LYS A 699 -20.88 -37.67 39.52
C LYS A 699 -19.59 -36.88 39.77
N GLU A 700 -19.63 -35.63 40.17
CA GLU A 700 -20.65 -34.85 40.90
C GLU A 700 -20.32 -33.36 40.76
N ASN A 701 -21.36 -32.56 40.51
CA ASN A 701 -21.56 -31.11 40.71
C ASN A 701 -22.09 -30.38 39.48
#